data_AF-A0A0D2X1N5-F1
#
_entry.id   AF-A0A0D2X1N5-F1
#
_cell.length_a   1.000
_cell.length_b   1.000
_cell.length_c   1.000
_cell.angle_alpha   90.00
_cell.angle_beta   90.00
_cell.angle_gamma   90.00
#
_symmetry.space_group_name_H-M   'P 1'
#
loop_
_entity.id
_entity.type
_entity.pdbx_description
1 polymer ?
#
loop_
_entity_poly.entity_id
_entity_poly.type
_entity_poly.pdbx_seq_one_letter_code
_entity_poly.pdbx_strand_id
1 'polypeptide(L)'
;MMTRTGGKKAHAGRQRRSRAWSSPVTMPAVALAVVVMMLACSQTMAVKGPSVRGGSPAAMLGATQTGSSETHGAATSVAAALAQALPTTTIHTGTNNCTGIRLDMPGVLLSGVAFSINVTLPPYLEGNQMWPIALPYLLVDVTQNEILDNGTFITMDASQSARIVLQFELDGIVVSGNGGKTLHLIVDQCAPVPVKRNTIPDWASLFPTILCIILAVALRQVLCALLLGTWLGAFFIESYNPLNATLRTVDHYILQTFVSTSHAGIILFTFQLGGLIGLVQKSGGALGLSRVFKRITTTPLRACLASFFLSLMIFFDDYSSILIVGSSLRTVLESLHVPREKFAFLVHSMGPALTSMSPVSSWIAVQLGYITSSFAGSHVSVDAFVMYLESIPYRAFPILMIVFVFLVIVTQRDFGPMLRARPHAQGLLLSDRGAEPLTEPVGGGRGRSYSSASYVPIEPHNPLSPKDSTPLRWFNAAIPFVAVIVLTFVGMYLSGLNTIDHMPASDRPPTTAENIFSNADSMDALIWSSLAGVMISLILVLVQCILNLSESLQAIICGVREVVEPTMILVLAWALGDVINQLQTGRYLSQLIGTGINPIYLPTIVVLVAYLMSYATGTSFGSMGILFPLVIPIVCELTTSDDLRTQTAAAIMGGCVFGNVASPIADNTILSTIATSCDLNAHIKTQTPYVLLVGAVSVLLCTLPVGMGAYPVYVGLPLATLVLLAILLVFGATDNESDSLFDRVVCTRLLGRSSKIRYRSVTALPDPMDEPSDPMPTRRRPWWSSLRFWQREPSSKPRSQGYEAIN
;
A
#
# COMPACT_ATOMS: atom_id res chain seq x y z
N MET A 1 -25.35 -58.98 27.38
CA MET A 1 -26.24 -59.79 26.53
C MET A 1 -27.66 -59.30 26.78
N MET A 2 -28.32 -58.81 25.71
CA MET A 2 -29.77 -58.61 25.52
C MET A 2 -30.60 -57.65 26.42
N THR A 3 -31.11 -56.62 25.73
CA THR A 3 -32.51 -56.11 25.71
C THR A 3 -33.05 -55.37 26.95
N ARG A 4 -33.36 -54.06 26.93
CA ARG A 4 -34.32 -53.23 26.15
C ARG A 4 -35.80 -53.45 26.56
N THR A 5 -36.53 -52.33 26.56
CA THR A 5 -37.96 -52.07 26.86
C THR A 5 -38.28 -51.88 28.34
N GLY A 6 -38.94 -50.82 28.82
CA GLY A 6 -39.68 -49.68 28.25
C GLY A 6 -40.74 -49.33 29.31
N GLY A 7 -41.25 -48.12 29.55
CA GLY A 7 -41.00 -46.76 29.15
C GLY A 7 -41.98 -45.90 30.00
N LYS A 8 -41.83 -44.58 30.00
CA LYS A 8 -42.95 -43.63 30.16
C LYS A 8 -42.50 -42.20 29.80
N LYS A 9 -43.13 -41.70 28.72
CA LYS A 9 -43.28 -40.30 28.29
C LYS A 9 -43.87 -39.46 29.44
N ALA A 10 -43.86 -38.13 29.50
CA ALA A 10 -43.19 -37.01 28.84
C ALA A 10 -43.80 -35.74 29.48
N HIS A 11 -43.05 -34.65 29.62
CA HIS A 11 -43.57 -33.32 29.28
C HIS A 11 -42.42 -32.39 28.91
N ALA A 12 -42.63 -31.69 27.79
CA ALA A 12 -41.66 -30.93 27.03
C ALA A 12 -41.78 -29.42 27.28
N GLY A 13 -40.66 -28.71 27.15
CA GLY A 13 -40.59 -27.26 26.94
C GLY A 13 -39.35 -26.95 26.09
N ARG A 14 -39.55 -26.24 24.97
CA ARG A 14 -38.71 -26.20 23.75
C ARG A 14 -37.36 -25.48 23.88
N GLN A 15 -36.34 -26.08 23.27
CA GLN A 15 -35.09 -25.44 22.80
C GLN A 15 -35.34 -24.68 21.47
N ARG A 16 -34.69 -23.52 21.31
CA ARG A 16 -34.24 -23.00 20.00
C ARG A 16 -32.71 -23.04 19.99
N ARG A 17 -32.13 -23.99 19.25
CA ARG A 17 -30.70 -24.08 18.93
C ARG A 17 -30.47 -23.46 17.56
N SER A 18 -29.70 -22.38 17.47
CA SER A 18 -29.03 -21.97 16.24
C SER A 18 -27.75 -22.80 16.09
N ARG A 19 -27.69 -23.61 15.03
CA ARG A 19 -26.49 -24.38 14.64
C ARG A 19 -25.48 -23.42 14.00
N ALA A 20 -24.35 -23.18 14.66
CA ALA A 20 -23.14 -22.71 13.99
C ALA A 20 -22.36 -23.93 13.51
N TRP A 21 -22.09 -23.99 12.21
CA TRP A 21 -21.16 -24.94 11.60
C TRP A 21 -19.73 -24.53 11.94
N SER A 22 -19.05 -25.29 12.78
CA SER A 22 -17.60 -25.26 12.91
C SER A 22 -17.06 -26.57 12.31
N SER A 23 -16.55 -26.51 11.08
CA SER A 23 -15.72 -27.57 10.52
C SER A 23 -14.25 -27.31 10.90
N PRO A 24 -13.48 -28.35 11.29
CA PRO A 24 -12.04 -28.21 11.43
C PRO A 24 -11.44 -28.32 10.02
N VAL A 25 -11.05 -27.19 9.43
CA VAL A 25 -10.27 -27.21 8.18
C VAL A 25 -8.83 -27.56 8.53
N THR A 26 -8.30 -28.52 7.79
CA THR A 26 -7.01 -29.20 7.92
C THR A 26 -5.81 -28.25 8.00
N MET A 27 -5.34 -27.98 9.22
CA MET A 27 -4.12 -27.19 9.52
C MET A 27 -2.75 -27.80 9.12
N PRO A 28 -2.55 -29.12 8.89
CA PRO A 28 -1.20 -29.62 8.60
C PRO A 28 -0.78 -29.55 7.12
N ALA A 29 -1.71 -29.39 6.18
CA ALA A 29 -1.39 -29.42 4.74
C ALA A 29 -0.68 -28.14 4.26
N VAL A 30 -1.03 -26.97 4.81
CA VAL A 30 -0.41 -25.69 4.46
C VAL A 30 1.00 -25.58 5.06
N ALA A 31 1.18 -26.04 6.30
CA ALA A 31 2.49 -26.08 6.95
C ALA A 31 3.46 -27.03 6.21
N LEU A 32 2.97 -28.18 5.75
CA LEU A 32 3.76 -29.11 4.93
C LEU A 32 4.06 -28.51 3.54
N ALA A 33 3.10 -27.82 2.91
CA ALA A 33 3.32 -27.16 1.61
C ALA A 33 4.36 -26.04 1.67
N VAL A 34 4.37 -25.23 2.74
CA VAL A 34 5.36 -24.17 2.94
C VAL A 34 6.75 -24.75 3.21
N VAL A 35 6.85 -25.79 4.04
CA VAL A 35 8.14 -26.45 4.32
C VAL A 35 8.66 -27.21 3.09
N VAL A 36 7.78 -27.85 2.31
CA VAL A 36 8.14 -28.51 1.05
C VAL A 36 8.53 -27.50 -0.03
N MET A 37 7.86 -26.34 -0.12
CA MET A 37 8.28 -25.25 -1.02
C MET A 37 9.64 -24.67 -0.62
N MET A 38 9.88 -24.46 0.68
CA MET A 38 11.17 -23.95 1.17
C MET A 38 12.32 -24.96 0.92
N LEU A 39 12.05 -26.27 1.05
CA LEU A 39 13.04 -27.31 0.76
C LEU A 39 13.24 -27.57 -0.74
N ALA A 40 12.18 -27.47 -1.55
CA ALA A 40 12.26 -27.63 -3.00
C ALA A 40 13.02 -26.48 -3.66
N CYS A 41 12.85 -25.24 -3.18
CA CYS A 41 13.56 -24.07 -3.68
C CYS A 41 15.07 -24.13 -3.37
N SER A 42 15.46 -24.76 -2.25
CA SER A 42 16.87 -25.03 -1.94
C SER A 42 17.50 -26.09 -2.85
N GLN A 43 16.72 -26.98 -3.48
CA GLN A 43 17.26 -28.05 -4.34
C GLN A 43 17.31 -27.66 -5.83
N THR A 44 16.44 -26.75 -6.29
CA THR A 44 16.47 -26.27 -7.69
C THR A 44 17.61 -25.31 -7.99
N MET A 45 18.22 -24.67 -6.99
CA MET A 45 19.41 -23.81 -7.19
C MET A 45 20.73 -24.58 -7.37
N ALA A 46 20.72 -25.92 -7.31
CA ALA A 46 21.94 -26.73 -7.38
C ALA A 46 22.14 -27.53 -8.69
N VAL A 47 21.39 -27.26 -9.78
CA VAL A 47 21.52 -28.03 -11.03
C VAL A 47 21.80 -27.17 -12.26
N LYS A 48 23.08 -27.21 -12.65
CA LYS A 48 23.75 -27.05 -13.96
C LYS A 48 22.98 -26.47 -15.17
N GLY A 49 23.67 -25.55 -15.86
CA GLY A 49 23.25 -24.83 -17.07
C GLY A 49 22.93 -25.68 -18.31
N PRO A 50 22.41 -25.04 -19.38
CA PRO A 50 21.71 -25.74 -20.45
C PRO A 50 22.69 -26.43 -21.39
N SER A 51 22.65 -27.76 -21.42
CA SER A 51 23.23 -28.56 -22.50
C SER A 51 22.27 -28.61 -23.68
N VAL A 52 22.77 -28.20 -24.85
CA VAL A 52 22.17 -28.34 -26.18
C VAL A 52 21.80 -29.80 -26.46
N ARG A 53 20.56 -30.07 -26.88
CA ARG A 53 20.23 -31.24 -27.72
C ARG A 53 18.93 -31.03 -28.48
N GLY A 54 19.03 -31.10 -29.81
CA GLY A 54 17.92 -31.04 -30.74
C GLY A 54 17.05 -32.30 -30.73
N GLY A 55 15.78 -32.11 -31.09
CA GLY A 55 14.80 -33.16 -31.31
C GLY A 55 13.50 -32.55 -31.84
N SER A 56 13.27 -32.69 -33.15
CA SER A 56 11.99 -32.42 -33.81
C SER A 56 10.88 -33.32 -33.24
N PRO A 57 9.62 -32.87 -33.24
CA PRO A 57 8.58 -33.78 -33.73
C PRO A 57 7.60 -33.08 -34.67
N ALA A 58 7.60 -33.57 -35.91
CA ALA A 58 6.42 -33.60 -36.76
C ALA A 58 5.36 -34.56 -36.19
N ALA A 59 4.11 -34.33 -36.59
CA ALA A 59 2.92 -35.18 -36.45
C ALA A 59 2.05 -35.00 -35.19
N MET A 60 1.11 -34.04 -35.28
CA MET A 60 -0.31 -34.32 -35.05
C MET A 60 -1.17 -33.39 -35.91
N LEU A 61 -1.54 -33.89 -37.09
CA LEU A 61 -2.57 -33.37 -37.99
C LEU A 61 -3.93 -33.83 -37.47
N GLY A 62 -4.91 -32.91 -37.37
CA GLY A 62 -6.27 -33.27 -36.98
C GLY A 62 -7.26 -32.09 -36.91
N ALA A 63 -7.62 -31.56 -38.07
CA ALA A 63 -8.93 -30.99 -38.43
C ALA A 63 -9.56 -29.87 -37.56
N THR A 64 -9.54 -28.64 -38.10
CA THR A 64 -10.75 -27.81 -38.27
C THR A 64 -10.63 -27.05 -39.60
N GLN A 65 -11.15 -27.64 -40.67
CA GLN A 65 -11.37 -26.95 -41.94
C GLN A 65 -12.67 -26.15 -41.84
N THR A 66 -12.58 -24.83 -41.71
CA THR A 66 -13.61 -23.88 -42.14
C THR A 66 -12.92 -22.55 -42.44
N GLY A 67 -12.76 -22.18 -43.72
CA GLY A 67 -12.23 -20.86 -44.08
C GLY A 67 -11.54 -20.75 -45.45
N SER A 68 -12.08 -21.36 -46.51
CA SER A 68 -11.56 -21.19 -47.89
C SER A 68 -12.30 -20.10 -48.70
N SER A 69 -13.12 -19.25 -48.06
CA SER A 69 -13.84 -18.17 -48.74
C SER A 69 -13.34 -16.75 -48.43
N GLU A 70 -12.45 -16.55 -47.46
CA GLU A 70 -11.97 -15.21 -47.07
C GLU A 70 -10.72 -14.73 -47.85
N THR A 71 -9.97 -15.64 -48.48
CA THR A 71 -8.71 -15.31 -49.18
C THR A 71 -8.91 -14.55 -50.49
N HIS A 72 -10.04 -14.73 -51.19
CA HIS A 72 -10.34 -13.99 -52.43
C HIS A 72 -10.88 -12.57 -52.19
N GLY A 73 -11.51 -12.29 -51.05
CA GLY A 73 -11.95 -10.95 -50.65
C GLY A 73 -10.82 -10.07 -50.12
N ALA A 74 -9.82 -10.68 -49.45
CA ALA A 74 -8.62 -9.98 -48.97
C ALA A 74 -7.71 -9.54 -50.13
N ALA A 75 -7.56 -10.36 -51.17
CA ALA A 75 -6.74 -10.01 -52.34
C ALA A 75 -7.31 -8.84 -53.14
N THR A 76 -8.64 -8.70 -53.19
CA THR A 76 -9.35 -7.63 -53.92
C THR A 76 -9.37 -6.30 -53.15
N SER A 77 -9.48 -6.33 -51.82
CA SER A 77 -9.37 -5.12 -50.97
C SER A 77 -7.93 -4.60 -50.88
N VAL A 78 -6.93 -5.48 -50.74
CA VAL A 78 -5.51 -5.09 -50.77
C VAL A 78 -5.13 -4.50 -52.15
N ALA A 79 -5.64 -5.08 -53.25
CA ALA A 79 -5.44 -4.51 -54.59
C ALA A 79 -6.12 -3.13 -54.77
N ALA A 80 -7.27 -2.89 -54.15
CA ALA A 80 -7.95 -1.61 -54.18
C ALA A 80 -7.25 -0.52 -53.34
N ALA A 81 -6.71 -0.87 -52.16
CA ALA A 81 -5.85 0.01 -51.37
C ALA A 81 -4.53 0.35 -52.10
N LEU A 82 -3.89 -0.66 -52.71
CA LEU A 82 -2.68 -0.48 -53.52
C LEU A 82 -2.93 0.38 -54.78
N ALA A 83 -4.12 0.28 -55.39
CA ALA A 83 -4.47 1.06 -56.59
C ALA A 83 -4.66 2.56 -56.31
N GLN A 84 -4.96 2.97 -55.07
CA GLN A 84 -5.07 4.37 -54.67
C GLN A 84 -3.71 5.00 -54.26
N ALA A 85 -2.67 4.18 -54.08
CA ALA A 85 -1.38 4.59 -53.49
C ALA A 85 -0.28 4.96 -54.50
N LEU A 86 -0.48 4.77 -55.81
CA LEU A 86 0.58 4.91 -56.82
C LEU A 86 0.51 6.28 -57.51
N PRO A 87 1.46 7.17 -57.21
CA PRO A 87 2.37 7.57 -58.29
C PRO A 87 3.86 7.47 -57.98
N THR A 88 4.31 7.10 -56.76
CA THR A 88 5.76 7.24 -56.43
C THR A 88 6.45 6.10 -55.67
N THR A 89 5.80 4.99 -55.31
CA THR A 89 6.51 3.83 -54.71
C THR A 89 6.02 2.51 -55.28
N THR A 90 6.84 1.87 -56.11
CA THR A 90 6.57 0.55 -56.70
C THR A 90 6.86 -0.55 -55.68
N ILE A 91 5.88 -0.91 -54.85
CA ILE A 91 5.90 -2.17 -54.10
C ILE A 91 5.25 -3.24 -54.97
N HIS A 92 6.05 -4.16 -55.50
CA HIS A 92 5.54 -5.31 -56.25
C HIS A 92 5.08 -6.37 -55.25
N THR A 93 3.78 -6.71 -55.21
CA THR A 93 3.28 -7.83 -54.40
C THR A 93 3.79 -9.16 -54.97
N GLY A 94 4.86 -9.70 -54.42
CA GLY A 94 5.38 -11.02 -54.79
C GLY A 94 4.72 -12.15 -54.01
N THR A 95 4.88 -13.37 -54.52
CA THR A 95 4.39 -14.63 -53.93
C THR A 95 5.42 -15.29 -53.00
N ASN A 96 6.44 -14.55 -52.55
CA ASN A 96 7.52 -15.12 -51.76
C ASN A 96 7.03 -15.33 -50.31
N ASN A 97 7.15 -16.56 -49.81
CA ASN A 97 6.79 -16.93 -48.46
C ASN A 97 7.91 -16.47 -47.51
N CYS A 98 7.85 -15.22 -47.06
CA CYS A 98 8.79 -14.72 -46.04
C CYS A 98 8.35 -15.22 -44.66
N THR A 99 8.65 -16.46 -44.34
CA THR A 99 8.28 -17.05 -43.04
C THR A 99 9.19 -16.50 -41.93
N GLY A 100 8.59 -16.10 -40.80
CA GLY A 100 9.34 -15.68 -39.61
C GLY A 100 9.35 -14.18 -39.28
N ILE A 101 8.68 -13.33 -40.06
CA ILE A 101 8.44 -11.93 -39.66
C ILE A 101 7.53 -11.93 -38.42
N ARG A 102 7.98 -11.33 -37.32
CA ARG A 102 7.19 -11.17 -36.09
C ARG A 102 6.81 -9.71 -35.92
N LEU A 103 5.52 -9.47 -35.78
CA LEU A 103 4.93 -8.20 -35.42
C LEU A 103 4.60 -8.25 -33.94
N ASP A 104 5.33 -7.49 -33.15
CA ASP A 104 4.95 -7.23 -31.77
C ASP A 104 4.20 -5.90 -31.72
N MET A 105 2.93 -5.98 -31.35
CA MET A 105 2.02 -4.86 -31.33
C MET A 105 1.09 -5.00 -30.12
N PRO A 106 0.58 -3.87 -29.58
CA PRO A 106 -0.31 -3.87 -28.43
C PRO A 106 -1.49 -4.85 -28.61
N GLY A 107 -1.91 -5.48 -27.51
CA GLY A 107 -3.01 -6.44 -27.51
C GLY A 107 -4.35 -5.79 -27.89
N VAL A 108 -4.51 -4.51 -27.58
CA VAL A 108 -5.67 -3.67 -27.92
C VAL A 108 -5.15 -2.35 -28.47
N LEU A 109 -5.84 -1.83 -29.49
CA LEU A 109 -5.55 -0.54 -30.08
C LEU A 109 -6.55 0.50 -29.58
N LEU A 110 -6.09 1.72 -29.36
CA LEU A 110 -6.94 2.86 -29.00
C LEU A 110 -7.26 3.69 -30.25
N SER A 111 -8.54 3.96 -30.50
CA SER A 111 -8.95 4.78 -31.64
C SER A 111 -8.41 6.20 -31.49
N GLY A 112 -7.61 6.67 -32.45
CA GLY A 112 -7.09 8.03 -32.46
C GLY A 112 -5.87 8.29 -31.57
N VAL A 113 -5.31 7.26 -30.94
CA VAL A 113 -4.08 7.35 -30.13
C VAL A 113 -2.95 6.68 -30.88
N ALA A 114 -1.81 7.38 -30.98
CA ALA A 114 -0.63 6.81 -31.62
C ALA A 114 -0.06 5.63 -30.82
N PHE A 115 0.25 4.53 -31.51
CA PHE A 115 0.94 3.38 -30.95
C PHE A 115 2.20 3.03 -31.74
N SER A 116 2.97 2.11 -31.17
CA SER A 116 4.23 1.64 -31.75
C SER A 116 4.14 0.17 -32.12
N ILE A 117 4.82 -0.22 -33.21
CA ILE A 117 4.91 -1.61 -33.67
C ILE A 117 6.38 -1.99 -33.78
N ASN A 118 6.77 -3.05 -33.09
CA ASN A 118 8.08 -3.64 -33.22
C ASN A 118 8.06 -4.76 -34.26
N VAL A 119 8.73 -4.52 -35.38
CA VAL A 119 8.89 -5.48 -36.47
C VAL A 119 10.22 -6.19 -36.29
N THR A 120 10.17 -7.49 -35.99
CA THR A 120 11.36 -8.34 -35.98
C THR A 120 11.43 -9.16 -37.26
N LEU A 121 12.48 -8.95 -38.04
CA LEU A 121 12.80 -9.73 -39.23
C LEU A 121 13.66 -10.95 -38.86
N PRO A 122 13.47 -12.09 -39.54
CA PRO A 122 14.38 -13.23 -39.41
C PRO A 122 15.77 -12.85 -39.98
N PRO A 123 16.86 -13.49 -39.52
CA PRO A 123 18.22 -13.13 -39.93
C PRO A 123 18.52 -13.35 -41.42
N TYR A 124 17.79 -14.24 -42.08
CA TYR A 124 17.94 -14.56 -43.50
C TYR A 124 16.55 -14.80 -44.14
N LEU A 125 16.45 -14.55 -45.45
CA LEU A 125 15.31 -14.96 -46.27
C LEU A 125 15.30 -16.48 -46.48
N GLU A 126 14.14 -17.06 -46.80
CA GLU A 126 14.06 -18.48 -47.21
C GLU A 126 15.04 -18.73 -48.37
N GLY A 127 16.00 -19.65 -48.17
CA GLY A 127 17.11 -19.88 -49.11
C GLY A 127 18.47 -19.27 -48.71
N ASN A 128 18.60 -18.76 -47.48
CA ASN A 128 19.87 -18.27 -46.90
C ASN A 128 20.43 -16.99 -47.59
N GLN A 129 19.55 -16.22 -48.24
CA GLN A 129 19.88 -14.91 -48.81
C GLN A 129 19.76 -13.82 -47.73
N MET A 130 20.68 -12.85 -47.77
CA MET A 130 20.59 -11.65 -46.92
C MET A 130 19.49 -10.71 -47.43
N TRP A 131 18.87 -10.00 -46.49
CA TRP A 131 17.92 -8.94 -46.79
C TRP A 131 18.57 -7.82 -47.62
N PRO A 132 17.85 -7.23 -48.59
CA PRO A 132 18.32 -6.03 -49.28
C PRO A 132 18.51 -4.86 -48.31
N ILE A 133 19.41 -3.92 -48.67
CA ILE A 133 19.83 -2.80 -47.80
C ILE A 133 18.65 -1.87 -47.46
N ALA A 134 17.74 -1.68 -48.42
CA ALA A 134 16.52 -0.89 -48.24
C ALA A 134 15.30 -1.77 -48.51
N LEU A 135 14.42 -1.89 -47.52
CA LEU A 135 13.21 -2.72 -47.58
C LEU A 135 11.96 -1.85 -47.46
N PRO A 136 11.25 -1.57 -48.56
CA PRO A 136 10.01 -0.83 -48.48
C PRO A 136 8.96 -1.64 -47.71
N TYR A 137 8.25 -0.99 -46.81
CA TYR A 137 7.10 -1.56 -46.12
C TYR A 137 5.87 -0.67 -46.27
N LEU A 138 4.70 -1.31 -46.22
CA LEU A 138 3.40 -0.67 -46.26
C LEU A 138 2.51 -1.32 -45.20
N LEU A 139 1.98 -0.49 -44.29
CA LEU A 139 1.02 -0.92 -43.28
C LEU A 139 -0.38 -0.43 -43.67
N VAL A 140 -1.30 -1.36 -43.85
CA VAL A 140 -2.67 -1.06 -44.31
C VAL A 140 -3.70 -1.62 -43.33
N ASP A 141 -4.69 -0.81 -42.95
CA ASP A 141 -5.92 -1.31 -42.35
C ASP A 141 -6.86 -1.77 -43.46
N VAL A 142 -7.01 -3.09 -43.59
CA VAL A 142 -7.84 -3.71 -44.63
C VAL A 142 -9.33 -3.48 -44.40
N THR A 143 -9.74 -3.22 -43.16
CA THR A 143 -11.16 -3.02 -42.83
C THR A 143 -11.67 -1.63 -43.23
N GLN A 144 -10.80 -0.63 -43.19
CA GLN A 144 -11.12 0.75 -43.60
C GLN A 144 -10.48 1.15 -44.93
N ASN A 145 -9.64 0.28 -45.50
CA ASN A 145 -8.92 0.53 -46.75
C ASN A 145 -8.03 1.79 -46.66
N GLU A 146 -7.40 1.98 -45.50
CA GLU A 146 -6.56 3.14 -45.16
C GLU A 146 -5.09 2.70 -45.00
N ILE A 147 -4.16 3.51 -45.54
CA ILE A 147 -2.72 3.32 -45.34
C ILE A 147 -2.36 4.01 -44.03
N LEU A 148 -1.91 3.21 -43.06
CA LEU A 148 -1.56 3.70 -41.73
C LEU A 148 -0.14 4.26 -41.70
N ASP A 149 0.78 3.62 -42.42
CA ASP A 149 2.18 4.05 -42.49
C ASP A 149 2.87 3.48 -43.74
N ASN A 150 3.90 4.18 -44.23
CA ASN A 150 4.78 3.72 -45.29
C ASN A 150 6.22 4.17 -45.06
N GLY A 151 7.18 3.34 -45.44
CA GLY A 151 8.59 3.68 -45.27
C GLY A 151 9.53 2.62 -45.82
N THR A 152 10.81 2.75 -45.47
CA THR A 152 11.86 1.79 -45.84
C THR A 152 12.66 1.39 -44.62
N PHE A 153 12.71 0.10 -44.31
CA PHE A 153 13.63 -0.46 -43.32
C PHE A 153 15.06 -0.47 -43.87
N ILE A 154 16.02 0.02 -43.09
CA ILE A 154 17.45 -0.02 -43.45
C ILE A 154 18.10 -1.14 -42.66
N THR A 155 18.53 -2.20 -43.34
CA THR A 155 18.99 -3.44 -42.69
C THR A 155 20.48 -3.45 -42.32
N MET A 156 21.24 -2.42 -42.73
CA MET A 156 22.67 -2.27 -42.44
C MET A 156 23.02 -0.84 -41.96
N ASP A 157 23.75 -0.74 -40.84
CA ASP A 157 24.32 0.52 -40.33
C ASP A 157 25.56 0.92 -41.16
N ALA A 158 25.64 2.17 -41.60
CA ALA A 158 26.72 2.70 -42.45
C ALA A 158 28.09 2.78 -41.73
N SER A 159 28.14 2.57 -40.40
CA SER A 159 29.35 2.84 -39.61
C SER A 159 30.15 1.61 -39.13
N GLN A 160 29.58 0.39 -39.09
CA GLN A 160 30.31 -0.84 -38.70
C GLN A 160 29.72 -2.11 -39.32
N SER A 161 30.59 -2.97 -39.87
CA SER A 161 30.28 -4.25 -40.52
C SER A 161 29.88 -5.38 -39.55
N ALA A 162 29.02 -5.12 -38.55
CA ALA A 162 28.68 -6.14 -37.54
C ALA A 162 27.30 -6.04 -36.85
N ARG A 163 26.38 -5.16 -37.25
CA ARG A 163 24.99 -5.21 -36.72
C ARG A 163 23.98 -5.17 -37.87
N ILE A 164 23.45 -6.33 -38.22
CA ILE A 164 22.22 -6.43 -39.01
C ILE A 164 21.10 -5.97 -38.07
N VAL A 165 20.56 -4.78 -38.28
CA VAL A 165 19.39 -4.33 -37.51
C VAL A 165 18.21 -5.14 -38.04
N LEU A 166 17.75 -6.08 -37.21
CA LEU A 166 16.62 -6.97 -37.52
C LEU A 166 15.37 -6.63 -36.71
N GLN A 167 15.43 -5.57 -35.91
CA GLN A 167 14.32 -5.06 -35.11
C GLN A 167 14.12 -3.60 -35.47
N PHE A 168 12.92 -3.29 -35.95
CA PHE A 168 12.51 -1.94 -36.33
C PHE A 168 11.34 -1.52 -35.48
N GLU A 169 11.39 -0.32 -34.91
CA GLU A 169 10.30 0.29 -34.18
C GLU A 169 9.60 1.30 -35.10
N LEU A 170 8.32 1.06 -35.36
CA LEU A 170 7.45 1.97 -36.08
C LEU A 170 6.64 2.75 -35.06
N ASP A 171 6.92 4.03 -34.91
CA ASP A 171 6.22 4.92 -33.98
C ASP A 171 5.21 5.82 -34.69
N GLY A 172 4.17 6.23 -33.96
CA GLY A 172 3.24 7.26 -34.46
C GLY A 172 2.04 6.73 -35.24
N ILE A 173 1.81 5.41 -35.26
CA ILE A 173 0.73 4.81 -36.04
C ILE A 173 -0.61 5.08 -35.37
N VAL A 174 -1.58 5.65 -36.10
CA VAL A 174 -2.91 5.97 -35.59
C VAL A 174 -3.95 5.17 -36.36
N VAL A 175 -4.83 4.46 -35.65
CA VAL A 175 -5.96 3.74 -36.26
C VAL A 175 -7.26 4.42 -35.88
N SER A 176 -8.16 4.57 -36.84
CA SER A 176 -9.46 5.21 -36.67
C SER A 176 -10.60 4.18 -36.55
N GLY A 177 -11.57 4.45 -35.67
CA GLY A 177 -12.78 3.64 -35.52
C GLY A 177 -12.66 2.49 -34.52
N ASN A 178 -13.80 1.90 -34.15
CA ASN A 178 -13.91 0.91 -33.08
C ASN A 178 -14.27 -0.49 -33.63
N GLY A 179 -13.85 -1.54 -32.93
CA GLY A 179 -14.12 -2.95 -33.25
C GLY A 179 -12.91 -3.72 -33.79
N GLY A 180 -13.16 -4.92 -34.32
CA GLY A 180 -12.09 -5.78 -34.84
C GLY A 180 -11.48 -5.21 -36.12
N LYS A 181 -10.19 -4.87 -36.07
CA LYS A 181 -9.38 -4.39 -37.20
C LYS A 181 -8.42 -5.48 -37.67
N THR A 182 -8.21 -5.54 -38.99
CA THR A 182 -7.27 -6.47 -39.62
C THR A 182 -6.18 -5.63 -40.26
N LEU A 183 -5.00 -5.59 -39.63
CA LEU A 183 -3.84 -4.86 -40.14
C LEU A 183 -3.00 -5.81 -40.99
N HIS A 184 -2.63 -5.39 -42.19
CA HIS A 184 -1.71 -6.13 -43.05
C HIS A 184 -0.40 -5.33 -43.14
N LEU A 185 0.70 -5.94 -42.67
CA LEU A 185 2.03 -5.46 -43.00
C LEU A 185 2.49 -6.15 -44.29
N ILE A 186 2.82 -5.34 -45.30
CA ILE A 186 3.40 -5.78 -46.56
C ILE A 186 4.85 -5.31 -46.55
N VAL A 187 5.81 -6.24 -46.58
CA VAL A 187 7.24 -5.94 -46.64
C VAL A 187 7.75 -6.40 -48.01
N ASP A 188 8.09 -5.45 -48.88
CA ASP A 188 8.54 -5.69 -50.25
C ASP A 188 7.69 -6.75 -51.00
N GLN A 189 8.32 -7.81 -51.55
CA GLN A 189 7.67 -8.88 -52.30
C GLN A 189 7.11 -10.03 -51.44
N CYS A 190 7.00 -9.83 -50.12
CA CYS A 190 6.50 -10.85 -49.20
C CYS A 190 4.96 -10.89 -49.16
N ALA A 191 4.42 -12.07 -48.85
CA ALA A 191 2.99 -12.21 -48.55
C ALA A 191 2.58 -11.31 -47.36
N PRO A 192 1.38 -10.68 -47.42
CA PRO A 192 0.90 -9.83 -46.34
C PRO A 192 0.78 -10.64 -45.05
N VAL A 193 1.26 -10.09 -43.93
CA VAL A 193 1.12 -10.69 -42.60
C VAL A 193 -0.14 -10.11 -41.94
N PRO A 194 -1.26 -10.86 -41.85
CA PRO A 194 -2.46 -10.36 -41.23
C PRO A 194 -2.36 -10.41 -39.71
N VAL A 195 -2.66 -9.29 -39.04
CA VAL A 195 -2.82 -9.24 -37.59
C VAL A 195 -4.19 -8.68 -37.24
N LYS A 196 -4.98 -9.49 -36.53
CA LYS A 196 -6.28 -9.07 -36.00
C LYS A 196 -6.10 -8.47 -34.61
N ARG A 197 -6.59 -7.25 -34.42
CA ARG A 197 -6.64 -6.57 -33.12
C ARG A 197 -7.97 -5.87 -32.91
N ASN A 198 -8.39 -5.78 -31.66
CA ASN A 198 -9.56 -5.01 -31.31
C ASN A 198 -9.18 -3.54 -31.11
N THR A 199 -9.99 -2.64 -31.64
CA THR A 199 -9.91 -1.20 -31.37
C THR A 199 -11.00 -0.79 -30.40
N ILE A 200 -10.63 -0.12 -29.32
CA ILE A 200 -11.56 0.44 -28.34
C ILE A 200 -11.51 1.97 -28.37
N PRO A 201 -12.56 2.65 -27.88
CA PRO A 201 -12.50 4.10 -27.66
C PRO A 201 -11.35 4.46 -26.72
N ASP A 202 -10.64 5.53 -27.04
CA ASP A 202 -9.55 6.12 -26.27
C ASP A 202 -9.91 6.35 -24.79
N TRP A 203 -11.06 6.98 -24.52
CA TRP A 203 -11.55 7.25 -23.17
C TRP A 203 -11.89 5.99 -22.37
N ALA A 204 -12.12 4.84 -23.01
CA ALA A 204 -12.44 3.59 -22.33
C ALA A 204 -11.22 3.03 -21.57
N SER A 205 -9.99 3.39 -21.97
CA SER A 205 -8.75 3.00 -21.27
C SER A 205 -8.65 3.57 -19.85
N LEU A 206 -9.36 4.65 -19.53
CA LEU A 206 -9.38 5.28 -18.20
C LEU A 206 -10.44 4.70 -17.26
N PHE A 207 -11.41 3.95 -17.79
CA PHE A 207 -12.50 3.43 -16.97
C PHE A 207 -12.04 2.50 -15.84
N PRO A 208 -11.12 1.54 -16.06
CA PRO A 208 -10.64 0.65 -14.99
C PRO A 208 -10.05 1.41 -13.80
N THR A 209 -9.26 2.45 -14.06
CA THR A 209 -8.55 3.22 -13.04
C THR A 209 -9.48 4.19 -12.32
N ILE A 210 -10.33 4.91 -13.06
CA ILE A 210 -11.34 5.81 -12.48
C ILE A 210 -12.33 5.00 -11.62
N LEU A 211 -12.81 3.87 -12.13
CA LEU A 211 -13.70 2.99 -11.37
C LEU A 211 -13.00 2.51 -10.09
N CYS A 212 -11.74 2.09 -10.19
CA CYS A 212 -10.97 1.63 -9.04
C CYS A 212 -10.87 2.72 -7.96
N ILE A 213 -10.53 3.95 -8.32
CA ILE A 213 -10.46 5.08 -7.39
C ILE A 213 -11.84 5.37 -6.76
N ILE A 214 -12.90 5.45 -7.59
CA ILE A 214 -14.26 5.74 -7.11
C ILE A 214 -14.75 4.63 -6.16
N LEU A 215 -14.59 3.36 -6.54
CA LEU A 215 -15.01 2.22 -5.71
C LEU A 215 -14.17 2.09 -4.45
N ALA A 216 -12.86 2.38 -4.51
CA ALA A 216 -12.01 2.35 -3.32
C ALA A 216 -12.51 3.37 -2.29
N VAL A 217 -12.86 4.58 -2.73
CA VAL A 217 -13.43 5.64 -1.87
C VAL A 217 -14.85 5.31 -1.40
N ALA A 218 -15.70 4.78 -2.29
CA ALA A 218 -17.11 4.52 -2.00
C ALA A 218 -17.33 3.28 -1.12
N LEU A 219 -16.68 2.17 -1.47
CA LEU A 219 -16.81 0.90 -0.75
C LEU A 219 -15.94 0.84 0.51
N ARG A 220 -14.93 1.72 0.61
CA ARG A 220 -13.88 1.65 1.65
C ARG A 220 -13.22 0.26 1.70
N GLN A 221 -13.16 -0.41 0.54
CA GLN A 221 -12.62 -1.76 0.37
C GLN A 221 -11.77 -1.81 -0.89
N VAL A 222 -10.45 -1.70 -0.72
CA VAL A 222 -9.54 -1.60 -1.84
C VAL A 222 -9.40 -2.91 -2.62
N LEU A 223 -9.47 -4.06 -1.93
CA LEU A 223 -9.40 -5.36 -2.59
C LEU A 223 -10.51 -5.54 -3.64
N CYS A 224 -11.75 -5.17 -3.29
CA CYS A 224 -12.88 -5.21 -4.22
C CYS A 224 -12.72 -4.18 -5.35
N ALA A 225 -12.21 -2.99 -5.06
CA ALA A 225 -11.98 -1.96 -6.05
C ALA A 225 -10.91 -2.37 -7.08
N LEU A 226 -9.80 -2.96 -6.63
CA LEU A 226 -8.76 -3.49 -7.51
C LEU A 226 -9.30 -4.64 -8.36
N LEU A 227 -9.98 -5.61 -7.76
CA LEU A 227 -10.56 -6.75 -8.49
C LEU A 227 -11.55 -6.29 -9.57
N LEU A 228 -12.47 -5.37 -9.24
CA LEU A 228 -13.45 -4.84 -10.18
C LEU A 228 -12.81 -3.95 -11.25
N GLY A 229 -11.75 -3.21 -10.91
CA GLY A 229 -10.94 -2.46 -11.87
C GLY A 229 -10.25 -3.38 -12.87
N THR A 230 -9.55 -4.40 -12.40
CA THR A 230 -8.89 -5.41 -13.25
C THR A 230 -9.91 -6.13 -14.15
N TRP A 231 -11.04 -6.54 -13.58
CA TRP A 231 -12.12 -7.18 -14.33
C TRP A 231 -12.70 -6.27 -15.42
N LEU A 232 -12.93 -4.99 -15.11
CA LEU A 232 -13.46 -4.05 -16.09
C LEU A 232 -12.47 -3.80 -17.24
N GLY A 233 -11.16 -3.75 -16.96
CA GLY A 233 -10.19 -3.61 -18.03
C GLY A 233 -10.06 -4.88 -18.87
N ALA A 234 -10.09 -6.06 -18.26
CA ALA A 234 -10.20 -7.33 -18.98
C ALA A 234 -11.46 -7.39 -19.86
N PHE A 235 -12.57 -6.80 -19.40
CA PHE A 235 -13.81 -6.69 -20.17
C PHE A 235 -13.67 -5.87 -21.46
N PHE A 236 -12.91 -4.77 -21.43
CA PHE A 236 -12.61 -4.01 -22.65
C PHE A 236 -11.65 -4.77 -23.59
N ILE A 237 -10.67 -5.47 -23.03
CA ILE A 237 -9.68 -6.24 -23.81
C ILE A 237 -10.35 -7.41 -24.54
N GLU A 238 -11.24 -8.14 -23.86
CA GLU A 238 -11.94 -9.31 -24.38
C GLU A 238 -13.18 -8.96 -25.23
N SER A 239 -13.15 -7.82 -25.93
CA SER A 239 -14.21 -7.39 -26.86
C SER A 239 -15.62 -7.32 -26.24
N TYR A 240 -15.73 -6.83 -25.00
CA TYR A 240 -16.99 -6.67 -24.26
C TYR A 240 -17.69 -7.99 -23.91
N ASN A 241 -16.97 -9.11 -23.85
CA ASN A 241 -17.52 -10.39 -23.40
C ASN A 241 -17.32 -10.59 -21.88
N PRO A 242 -18.38 -10.55 -21.05
CA PRO A 242 -18.24 -10.60 -19.60
C PRO A 242 -17.80 -11.97 -19.08
N LEU A 243 -18.16 -13.06 -19.76
CA LEU A 243 -17.78 -14.40 -19.32
C LEU A 243 -16.29 -14.63 -19.57
N ASN A 244 -15.81 -14.31 -20.77
CA ASN A 244 -14.39 -14.41 -21.09
C ASN A 244 -13.57 -13.49 -20.19
N ALA A 245 -13.99 -12.23 -19.99
CA ALA A 245 -13.32 -11.30 -19.10
C ALA A 245 -13.17 -11.84 -17.67
N THR A 246 -14.21 -12.48 -17.14
CA THR A 246 -14.18 -13.09 -15.80
C THR A 246 -13.16 -14.23 -15.73
N LEU A 247 -13.13 -15.11 -16.73
CA LEU A 247 -12.17 -16.21 -16.79
C LEU A 247 -10.75 -15.67 -16.93
N ARG A 248 -10.53 -14.69 -17.81
CA ARG A 248 -9.25 -14.04 -18.09
C ARG A 248 -8.68 -13.26 -16.92
N THR A 249 -9.54 -12.64 -16.12
CA THR A 249 -9.14 -11.99 -14.87
C THR A 249 -8.42 -12.98 -13.94
N VAL A 250 -8.88 -14.24 -13.89
CA VAL A 250 -8.32 -15.26 -13.00
C VAL A 250 -7.16 -16.03 -13.64
N ASP A 251 -7.35 -16.57 -14.85
CA ASP A 251 -6.40 -17.50 -15.48
C ASP A 251 -5.23 -16.80 -16.20
N HIS A 252 -5.41 -15.54 -16.60
CA HIS A 252 -4.39 -14.76 -17.28
C HIS A 252 -3.81 -13.73 -16.33
N TYR A 253 -4.57 -12.70 -15.93
CA TYR A 253 -4.02 -11.57 -15.18
C TYR A 253 -3.54 -11.95 -13.77
N ILE A 254 -4.41 -12.57 -12.95
CA ILE A 254 -4.02 -12.96 -11.58
C ILE A 254 -2.99 -14.10 -11.59
N LEU A 255 -3.15 -15.11 -12.46
CA LEU A 255 -2.23 -16.24 -12.50
C LEU A 255 -0.83 -15.83 -12.97
N GLN A 256 -0.73 -15.01 -14.02
CA GLN A 256 0.55 -14.55 -14.57
C GLN A 256 1.37 -13.78 -13.53
N THR A 257 0.68 -13.06 -12.64
CA THR A 257 1.30 -12.39 -11.50
C THR A 257 2.06 -13.36 -10.57
N PHE A 258 1.56 -14.58 -10.35
CA PHE A 258 2.25 -15.60 -9.54
C PHE A 258 3.37 -16.33 -10.30
N VAL A 259 3.30 -16.38 -11.63
CA VAL A 259 4.28 -17.08 -12.47
C VAL A 259 5.56 -16.26 -12.67
N SER A 260 5.46 -14.93 -12.64
CA SER A 260 6.63 -14.04 -12.74
C SER A 260 7.62 -14.27 -11.59
N THR A 261 8.88 -14.58 -11.92
CA THR A 261 9.93 -14.88 -10.93
C THR A 261 10.17 -13.70 -9.99
N SER A 262 10.15 -12.48 -10.50
CA SER A 262 10.34 -11.26 -9.68
C SER A 262 9.20 -11.07 -8.68
N HIS A 263 7.95 -11.25 -9.11
CA HIS A 263 6.78 -11.15 -8.23
C HIS A 263 6.74 -12.27 -7.19
N ALA A 264 7.05 -13.50 -7.60
CA ALA A 264 7.14 -14.64 -6.70
C ALA A 264 8.23 -14.44 -5.63
N GLY A 265 9.37 -13.86 -6.01
CA GLY A 265 10.46 -13.51 -5.08
C GLY A 265 10.01 -12.52 -4.01
N ILE A 266 9.25 -11.48 -4.39
CA ILE A 266 8.69 -10.50 -3.46
C ILE A 266 7.68 -11.13 -2.50
N ILE A 267 6.78 -11.99 -2.99
CA ILE A 267 5.81 -12.70 -2.14
C ILE A 267 6.56 -13.60 -1.14
N LEU A 268 7.56 -14.34 -1.60
CA LEU A 268 8.36 -15.23 -0.77
C LEU A 268 9.08 -14.45 0.34
N PHE A 269 9.75 -13.36 -0.01
CA PHE A 269 10.40 -12.46 0.94
C PHE A 269 9.40 -11.89 1.95
N THR A 270 8.22 -11.45 1.50
CA THR A 270 7.14 -10.93 2.36
C THR A 270 6.70 -11.96 3.39
N PHE A 271 6.47 -13.20 2.98
CA PHE A 271 6.07 -14.28 3.89
C PHE A 271 7.20 -14.67 4.85
N GLN A 272 8.44 -14.70 4.41
CA GLN A 272 9.58 -14.96 5.30
C GLN A 272 9.71 -13.86 6.35
N LEU A 273 9.59 -12.60 5.96
CA LEU A 273 9.65 -11.47 6.89
C LEU A 273 8.46 -11.46 7.86
N GLY A 274 7.24 -11.75 7.39
CA GLY A 274 6.08 -11.96 8.26
C GLY A 274 6.29 -13.10 9.26
N GLY A 275 6.88 -14.21 8.82
CA GLY A 275 7.27 -15.32 9.68
C GLY A 275 8.30 -14.94 10.75
N LEU A 276 9.30 -14.13 10.39
CA LEU A 276 10.29 -13.59 11.32
C LEU A 276 9.63 -12.69 12.37
N ILE A 277 8.78 -11.76 11.94
CA ILE A 277 8.02 -10.88 12.84
C ILE A 277 7.23 -11.74 13.83
N GLY A 278 6.60 -12.81 13.35
CA GLY A 278 5.82 -13.71 14.20
C GLY A 278 6.65 -14.43 15.27
N LEU A 279 7.85 -14.91 14.94
CA LEU A 279 8.79 -15.47 15.92
C LEU A 279 9.25 -14.43 16.95
N VAL A 280 9.53 -13.22 16.51
CA VAL A 280 10.02 -12.14 17.39
C VAL A 280 8.93 -11.68 18.36
N GLN A 281 7.69 -11.56 17.90
CA GLN A 281 6.55 -11.26 18.77
C GLN A 281 6.30 -12.39 19.77
N LYS A 282 6.24 -13.65 19.30
CA LYS A 282 5.92 -14.81 20.16
C LYS A 282 7.01 -15.14 21.18
N SER A 283 8.27 -14.90 20.84
CA SER A 283 9.41 -15.07 21.76
C SER A 283 9.52 -13.97 22.81
N GLY A 284 8.69 -12.92 22.71
CA GLY A 284 8.74 -11.77 23.61
C GLY A 284 9.95 -10.87 23.40
N GLY A 285 10.68 -11.00 22.28
CA GLY A 285 11.83 -10.15 21.96
C GLY A 285 11.45 -8.68 21.84
N ALA A 286 10.31 -8.46 21.17
CA ALA A 286 9.57 -7.20 21.09
C ALA A 286 9.35 -6.52 22.46
N LEU A 287 8.76 -7.23 23.42
CA LEU A 287 8.56 -6.73 24.79
C LEU A 287 9.87 -6.64 25.59
N GLY A 288 10.89 -7.40 25.20
CA GLY A 288 12.24 -7.32 25.79
C GLY A 288 12.89 -5.96 25.54
N LEU A 289 12.71 -5.40 24.34
CA LEU A 289 13.18 -4.05 23.97
C LEU A 289 12.57 -2.98 24.89
N SER A 290 11.28 -3.08 25.22
CA SER A 290 10.62 -2.09 26.06
C SER A 290 11.08 -2.10 27.53
N ARG A 291 11.51 -3.25 28.06
CA ARG A 291 12.09 -3.36 29.42
C ARG A 291 13.36 -2.54 29.59
N VAL A 292 14.17 -2.39 28.53
CA VAL A 292 15.40 -1.59 28.57
C VAL A 292 15.08 -0.12 28.90
N PHE A 293 13.98 0.40 28.35
CA PHE A 293 13.60 1.79 28.49
C PHE A 293 12.86 2.11 29.80
N LYS A 294 12.22 1.13 30.44
CA LYS A 294 11.46 1.34 31.69
C LYS A 294 12.29 1.92 32.84
N ARG A 295 13.62 1.73 32.85
CA ARG A 295 14.50 2.30 33.89
C ARG A 295 14.78 3.80 33.71
N ILE A 296 14.54 4.35 32.52
CA ILE A 296 14.92 5.72 32.14
C ILE A 296 13.70 6.67 32.23
N THR A 297 12.49 6.12 32.20
CA THR A 297 11.20 6.83 32.19
C THR A 297 10.80 7.37 33.58
N THR A 298 11.48 8.41 34.03
CA THR A 298 11.28 9.05 35.35
C THR A 298 10.48 10.35 35.29
N THR A 299 10.48 11.05 34.15
CA THR A 299 9.77 12.32 33.93
C THR A 299 8.89 12.21 32.68
N PRO A 300 7.82 13.02 32.53
CA PRO A 300 6.94 12.98 31.35
C PRO A 300 7.71 13.18 30.04
N LEU A 301 8.67 14.12 30.01
CA LEU A 301 9.58 14.31 28.88
C LEU A 301 10.38 13.04 28.58
N ARG A 302 11.02 12.44 29.59
CA ARG A 302 11.82 11.22 29.42
C ARG A 302 10.97 10.03 28.97
N ALA A 303 9.72 9.93 29.42
CA ALA A 303 8.80 8.88 29.01
C ALA A 303 8.34 9.04 27.55
N CYS A 304 8.06 10.27 27.12
CA CYS A 304 7.74 10.55 25.71
C CYS A 304 8.95 10.32 24.80
N LEU A 305 10.15 10.76 25.21
CA LEU A 305 11.39 10.48 24.48
C LEU A 305 11.68 8.98 24.43
N ALA A 306 11.49 8.25 25.53
CA ALA A 306 11.62 6.80 25.53
C ALA A 306 10.63 6.13 24.57
N SER A 307 9.39 6.62 24.50
CA SER A 307 8.40 6.14 23.52
C SER A 307 8.87 6.38 22.09
N PHE A 308 9.37 7.58 21.79
CA PHE A 308 9.92 7.94 20.49
C PHE A 308 11.12 7.06 20.07
N PHE A 309 12.11 6.91 20.94
CA PHE A 309 13.30 6.09 20.64
C PHE A 309 12.99 4.59 20.61
N LEU A 310 12.04 4.12 21.41
CA LEU A 310 11.60 2.73 21.34
C LEU A 310 10.87 2.46 20.02
N SER A 311 10.02 3.38 19.54
CA SER A 311 9.46 3.31 18.19
C SER A 311 10.57 3.34 17.12
N LEU A 312 11.61 4.16 17.31
CA LEU A 312 12.76 4.20 16.41
C LEU A 312 13.51 2.85 16.32
N MET A 313 13.59 2.11 17.42
CA MET A 313 14.19 0.77 17.46
C MET A 313 13.31 -0.31 16.85
N ILE A 314 11.98 -0.17 16.92
CA ILE A 314 11.00 -1.10 16.35
C ILE A 314 10.54 -0.54 14.99
N PHE A 315 11.50 -0.31 14.09
CA PHE A 315 11.26 0.26 12.75
C PHE A 315 10.81 -0.78 11.72
N PHE A 316 10.89 -2.07 12.05
CA PHE A 316 10.69 -3.14 11.09
C PHE A 316 9.21 -3.45 10.83
N ASP A 317 8.30 -3.08 11.74
CA ASP A 317 6.87 -3.34 11.59
C ASP A 317 6.01 -2.34 12.40
N ASP A 318 4.94 -1.82 11.80
CA ASP A 318 4.19 -0.67 12.33
C ASP A 318 3.14 -1.13 13.32
N TYR A 319 2.50 -2.27 13.08
CA TYR A 319 1.58 -2.87 14.03
C TYR A 319 2.30 -3.30 15.31
N SER A 320 3.45 -3.94 15.16
CA SER A 320 4.34 -4.29 16.26
C SER A 320 4.79 -3.04 17.01
N SER A 321 5.28 -2.01 16.32
CA SER A 321 5.71 -0.76 16.93
C SER A 321 4.59 -0.13 17.76
N ILE A 322 3.38 -0.07 17.20
CA ILE A 322 2.22 0.49 17.89
C ILE A 322 1.85 -0.32 19.14
N LEU A 323 1.71 -1.64 19.01
CA LEU A 323 1.30 -2.52 20.10
C LEU A 323 2.34 -2.59 21.22
N ILE A 324 3.62 -2.75 20.87
CA ILE A 324 4.69 -2.93 21.85
C ILE A 324 4.89 -1.64 22.64
N VAL A 325 5.05 -0.51 21.95
CA VAL A 325 5.29 0.78 22.61
C VAL A 325 4.07 1.18 23.42
N GLY A 326 2.88 1.09 22.80
CA GLY A 326 1.60 1.40 23.43
C GLY A 326 1.37 0.61 24.71
N SER A 327 1.38 -0.73 24.64
CA SER A 327 1.11 -1.59 25.80
C SER A 327 2.19 -1.54 26.87
N SER A 328 3.47 -1.39 26.49
CA SER A 328 4.59 -1.44 27.43
C SER A 328 4.72 -0.18 28.27
N LEU A 329 4.48 0.99 27.66
CA LEU A 329 4.70 2.28 28.32
C LEU A 329 3.41 2.91 28.84
N ARG A 330 2.24 2.35 28.51
CA ARG A 330 0.94 2.84 29.00
C ARG A 330 0.92 3.13 30.50
N THR A 331 1.23 2.13 31.33
CA THR A 331 1.17 2.28 32.81
C THR A 331 2.14 3.33 33.34
N VAL A 332 3.29 3.46 32.69
CA VAL A 332 4.31 4.46 33.04
C VAL A 332 3.82 5.87 32.70
N LEU A 333 3.30 6.07 31.49
CA LEU A 333 2.81 7.39 31.07
C LEU A 333 1.55 7.81 31.83
N GLU A 334 0.67 6.86 32.16
CA GLU A 334 -0.47 7.10 33.05
C GLU A 334 -0.01 7.56 34.44
N SER A 335 1.01 6.93 35.02
CA SER A 335 1.56 7.35 36.32
C SER A 335 2.22 8.74 36.28
N LEU A 336 2.68 9.16 35.11
CA LEU A 336 3.30 10.46 34.86
C LEU A 336 2.29 11.50 34.35
N HIS A 337 0.99 11.20 34.37
CA HIS A 337 -0.11 12.08 33.96
C HIS A 337 0.05 12.64 32.53
N VAL A 338 0.66 11.86 31.61
CA VAL A 338 0.71 12.22 30.19
C VAL A 338 -0.65 11.90 29.55
N PRO A 339 -1.25 12.82 28.77
CA PRO A 339 -2.53 12.57 28.11
C PRO A 339 -2.48 11.35 27.19
N ARG A 340 -3.53 10.51 27.26
CA ARG A 340 -3.62 9.29 26.45
C ARG A 340 -3.68 9.62 24.96
N GLU A 341 -4.32 10.73 24.61
CA GLU A 341 -4.40 11.27 23.24
C GLU A 341 -3.01 11.63 22.70
N LYS A 342 -2.16 12.25 23.54
CA LYS A 342 -0.80 12.61 23.16
C LYS A 342 0.06 11.35 22.97
N PHE A 343 -0.09 10.38 23.86
CA PHE A 343 0.62 9.11 23.72
C PHE A 343 0.17 8.33 22.48
N ALA A 344 -1.14 8.27 22.25
CA ALA A 344 -1.72 7.67 21.05
C ALA A 344 -1.17 8.35 19.78
N PHE A 345 -1.18 9.69 19.71
CA PHE A 345 -0.59 10.44 18.60
C PHE A 345 0.88 10.09 18.34
N LEU A 346 1.69 10.01 19.40
CA LEU A 346 3.13 9.74 19.33
C LEU A 346 3.38 8.35 18.73
N VAL A 347 2.75 7.33 19.30
CA VAL A 347 2.92 5.93 18.87
C VAL A 347 2.30 5.70 17.48
N HIS A 348 1.14 6.30 17.22
CA HIS A 348 0.43 6.20 15.96
C HIS A 348 1.20 6.80 14.79
N SER A 349 1.74 8.01 14.96
CA SER A 349 2.44 8.71 13.90
C SER A 349 3.80 8.08 13.58
N MET A 350 4.49 7.55 14.60
CA MET A 350 5.81 6.96 14.43
C MET A 350 5.79 5.62 13.70
N GLY A 351 4.80 4.76 13.95
CA GLY A 351 4.73 3.41 13.36
C GLY A 351 4.80 3.44 11.83
N PRO A 352 3.75 3.90 11.13
CA PRO A 352 3.70 3.94 9.67
C PRO A 352 4.77 4.84 9.02
N ALA A 353 5.08 5.98 9.65
CA ALA A 353 6.07 6.91 9.10
C ALA A 353 7.46 6.27 9.06
N LEU A 354 7.86 5.56 10.11
CA LEU A 354 9.17 4.95 10.18
C LEU A 354 9.27 3.66 9.36
N THR A 355 8.28 2.77 9.43
CA THR A 355 8.31 1.52 8.66
C THR A 355 8.32 1.75 7.16
N SER A 356 7.55 2.74 6.70
CA SER A 356 7.46 3.05 5.28
C SER A 356 8.79 3.52 4.68
N MET A 357 9.74 4.01 5.50
CA MET A 357 11.05 4.53 5.08
C MET A 357 12.22 3.62 5.44
N SER A 358 11.99 2.57 6.22
CA SER A 358 13.05 1.68 6.65
C SER A 358 13.51 0.78 5.50
N PRO A 359 14.84 0.61 5.29
CA PRO A 359 15.37 -0.30 4.27
C PRO A 359 15.01 -1.76 4.53
N VAL A 360 14.71 -2.11 5.79
CA VAL A 360 14.21 -3.44 6.16
C VAL A 360 12.97 -3.24 7.04
N SER A 361 11.80 -3.50 6.46
CA SER A 361 10.51 -3.45 7.16
C SER A 361 9.47 -4.32 6.47
N SER A 362 8.32 -4.53 7.11
CA SER A 362 7.16 -5.21 6.51
C SER A 362 6.64 -4.54 5.24
N TRP A 363 7.04 -3.30 4.95
CA TRP A 363 6.60 -2.52 3.79
C TRP A 363 7.51 -2.68 2.57
N ILE A 364 8.80 -2.96 2.77
CA ILE A 364 9.83 -2.91 1.72
C ILE A 364 9.47 -3.81 0.54
N ALA A 365 8.98 -5.02 0.81
CA ALA A 365 8.61 -5.99 -0.21
C ALA A 365 7.54 -5.43 -1.17
N VAL A 366 6.47 -4.89 -0.57
CA VAL A 366 5.31 -4.38 -1.29
C VAL A 366 5.70 -3.14 -2.11
N GLN A 367 6.50 -2.25 -1.54
CA GLN A 367 7.00 -1.06 -2.22
C GLN A 367 7.90 -1.41 -3.40
N LEU A 368 8.85 -2.34 -3.22
CA LEU A 368 9.68 -2.85 -4.32
C LEU A 368 8.80 -3.49 -5.40
N GLY A 369 7.77 -4.24 -5.02
CA GLY A 369 6.85 -4.84 -5.97
C GLY A 369 6.09 -3.84 -6.82
N TYR A 370 5.62 -2.75 -6.23
CA TYR A 370 4.98 -1.67 -7.00
C TYR A 370 5.97 -0.97 -7.93
N ILE A 371 7.20 -0.75 -7.48
CA ILE A 371 8.25 -0.16 -8.32
C ILE A 371 8.55 -1.09 -9.50
N THR A 372 8.96 -2.33 -9.25
CA THR A 372 9.35 -3.28 -10.31
C THR A 372 8.27 -3.45 -11.37
N SER A 373 7.01 -3.61 -10.96
CA SER A 373 5.88 -3.79 -11.90
C SER A 373 5.57 -2.55 -12.71
N SER A 374 5.60 -1.36 -12.10
CA SER A 374 5.16 -0.14 -12.78
C SER A 374 6.18 0.38 -13.79
N PHE A 375 7.45 0.00 -13.64
CA PHE A 375 8.51 0.32 -14.61
C PHE A 375 8.73 -0.77 -15.67
N ALA A 376 8.21 -1.99 -15.49
CA ALA A 376 8.42 -3.13 -16.40
C ALA A 376 7.92 -2.89 -17.85
N GLY A 377 6.94 -2.01 -18.04
CA GLY A 377 6.41 -1.63 -19.36
C GLY A 377 7.10 -0.42 -19.99
N SER A 378 8.07 0.20 -19.30
CA SER A 378 8.80 1.37 -19.79
C SER A 378 10.18 0.98 -20.32
N HIS A 379 10.76 1.76 -21.24
CA HIS A 379 12.11 1.53 -21.77
C HIS A 379 13.24 1.79 -20.75
N VAL A 380 12.92 1.86 -19.45
CA VAL A 380 13.80 2.27 -18.36
C VAL A 380 14.03 1.08 -17.44
N SER A 381 15.25 0.54 -17.44
CA SER A 381 15.66 -0.51 -16.50
C SER A 381 16.08 0.14 -15.18
N VAL A 382 15.28 -0.06 -14.12
CA VAL A 382 15.55 0.50 -12.79
C VAL A 382 15.64 -0.64 -11.77
N ASP A 383 16.70 -0.66 -10.95
CA ASP A 383 16.73 -1.50 -9.76
C ASP A 383 15.78 -0.91 -8.70
N ALA A 384 14.77 -1.70 -8.31
CA ALA A 384 13.70 -1.22 -7.45
C ALA A 384 14.16 -0.85 -6.04
N PHE A 385 15.21 -1.50 -5.52
CA PHE A 385 15.73 -1.22 -4.19
C PHE A 385 16.60 0.05 -4.18
N VAL A 386 17.42 0.26 -5.21
CA VAL A 386 18.19 1.50 -5.39
C VAL A 386 17.24 2.69 -5.52
N MET A 387 16.24 2.61 -6.40
CA MET A 387 15.25 3.67 -6.54
C MET A 387 14.45 3.89 -5.24
N TYR A 388 14.16 2.82 -4.51
CA TYR A 388 13.56 2.93 -3.18
C TYR A 388 14.43 3.78 -2.25
N LEU A 389 15.73 3.50 -2.15
CA LEU A 389 16.66 4.25 -1.30
C LEU A 389 16.77 5.73 -1.73
N GLU A 390 16.90 5.98 -3.04
CA GLU A 390 16.95 7.33 -3.60
C GLU A 390 15.66 8.11 -3.40
N SER A 391 14.52 7.42 -3.32
CA SER A 391 13.23 8.07 -3.07
C SER A 391 13.05 8.52 -1.61
N ILE A 392 13.83 8.00 -0.64
CA ILE A 392 13.64 8.28 0.79
C ILE A 392 13.67 9.79 1.10
N PRO A 393 14.70 10.58 0.68
CA PRO A 393 14.74 12.02 0.97
C PRO A 393 13.52 12.78 0.46
N TYR A 394 12.94 12.33 -0.65
CA TYR A 394 11.77 12.95 -1.29
C TYR A 394 10.44 12.63 -0.59
N ARG A 395 10.42 11.70 0.39
CA ARG A 395 9.22 11.37 1.19
C ARG A 395 9.00 12.38 2.31
N ALA A 396 8.71 13.62 1.92
CA ALA A 396 8.66 14.76 2.84
C ALA A 396 7.69 14.57 4.01
N PHE A 397 6.50 13.99 3.78
CA PHE A 397 5.49 13.81 4.82
C PHE A 397 5.93 12.91 5.98
N PRO A 398 6.31 11.62 5.77
CA PRO A 398 6.72 10.77 6.87
C PRO A 398 7.98 11.29 7.58
N ILE A 399 8.94 11.89 6.86
CA ILE A 399 10.11 12.53 7.47
C ILE A 399 9.68 13.67 8.40
N LEU A 400 8.88 14.61 7.90
CA LEU A 400 8.42 15.75 8.68
C LEU A 400 7.51 15.33 9.82
N MET A 401 6.76 14.23 9.70
CA MET A 401 5.94 13.69 10.79
C MET A 401 6.82 13.20 11.94
N ILE A 402 7.86 12.41 11.66
CA ILE A 402 8.82 11.94 12.69
C ILE A 402 9.49 13.13 13.38
N VAL A 403 9.96 14.09 12.59
CA VAL A 403 10.59 15.32 13.11
C VAL A 403 9.60 16.12 13.95
N PHE A 404 8.36 16.28 13.49
CA PHE A 404 7.34 17.05 14.20
C PHE A 404 6.96 16.40 15.53
N VAL A 405 6.82 15.07 15.58
CA VAL A 405 6.63 14.34 16.83
C VAL A 405 7.79 14.60 17.79
N PHE A 406 9.04 14.54 17.31
CA PHE A 406 10.21 14.86 18.12
C PHE A 406 10.18 16.31 18.63
N LEU A 407 9.82 17.29 17.79
CA LEU A 407 9.69 18.69 18.19
C LEU A 407 8.63 18.90 19.26
N VAL A 408 7.45 18.28 19.15
CA VAL A 408 6.38 18.33 20.16
C VAL A 408 6.86 17.77 21.50
N ILE A 409 7.68 16.71 21.47
CA ILE A 409 8.25 16.12 22.69
C ILE A 409 9.28 17.05 23.32
N VAL A 410 10.27 17.53 22.57
CA VAL A 410 11.38 18.33 23.12
C VAL A 410 10.91 19.70 23.59
N THR A 411 10.03 20.34 22.83
CA THR A 411 9.50 21.67 23.20
C THR A 411 8.47 21.60 24.33
N GLN A 412 7.88 20.43 24.60
CA GLN A 412 6.78 20.23 25.55
C GLN A 412 5.56 21.13 25.28
N ARG A 413 5.47 21.66 24.05
CA ARG A 413 4.44 22.58 23.62
C ARG A 413 3.36 21.82 22.85
N ASP A 414 2.13 21.98 23.31
CA ASP A 414 0.94 21.46 22.64
C ASP A 414 0.03 22.62 22.23
N PHE A 415 -0.75 22.45 21.18
CA PHE A 415 -1.72 23.44 20.72
C PHE A 415 -3.06 22.80 20.34
N GLY A 416 -4.08 23.64 20.15
CA GLY A 416 -5.39 23.20 19.69
C GLY A 416 -6.08 22.24 20.67
N PRO A 417 -6.78 21.19 20.18
CA PRO A 417 -7.47 20.23 21.03
C PRO A 417 -6.54 19.38 21.90
N MET A 418 -5.30 19.12 21.46
CA MET A 418 -4.31 18.37 22.25
C MET A 418 -3.97 19.07 23.56
N LEU A 419 -3.83 20.40 23.54
CA LEU A 419 -3.63 21.21 24.74
C LEU A 419 -4.83 21.12 25.71
N ARG A 420 -6.07 21.00 25.18
CA ARG A 420 -7.30 20.89 26.00
C ARG A 420 -7.48 19.49 26.61
N ALA A 421 -6.82 18.47 26.07
CA ALA A 421 -6.84 17.12 26.65
C ALA A 421 -5.97 17.03 27.93
N ARG A 422 -5.03 17.96 28.12
CA ARG A 422 -4.05 17.93 29.21
C ARG A 422 -4.64 17.99 30.64
N PRO A 423 -5.61 18.86 30.98
CA PRO A 423 -6.18 18.91 32.33
C PRO A 423 -6.98 17.65 32.70
N HIS A 424 -7.50 16.92 31.71
CA HIS A 424 -8.20 15.65 31.91
C HIS A 424 -7.22 14.57 32.40
N ALA A 425 -6.00 14.54 31.86
CA ALA A 425 -4.96 13.59 32.25
C ALA A 425 -4.41 13.84 33.66
N GLN A 426 -4.45 15.10 34.13
CA GLN A 426 -4.00 15.50 35.47
C GLN A 426 -5.13 15.43 36.52
N GLY A 427 -6.35 15.03 36.15
CA GLY A 427 -7.49 14.96 37.07
C GLY A 427 -8.02 16.31 37.56
N LEU A 428 -7.56 17.44 37.02
CA LEU A 428 -7.91 18.79 37.48
C LEU A 428 -9.34 19.23 37.15
N LEU A 429 -10.04 18.56 36.23
CA LEU A 429 -11.41 18.94 35.79
C LEU A 429 -12.53 18.04 36.33
N LEU A 430 -12.27 17.17 37.31
CA LEU A 430 -13.33 16.34 37.91
C LEU A 430 -14.15 17.08 39.00
N SER A 431 -13.87 18.35 39.30
CA SER A 431 -14.46 19.02 40.47
C SER A 431 -15.27 20.30 40.22
N ASP A 432 -15.35 20.88 39.03
CA ASP A 432 -16.19 22.07 38.87
C ASP A 432 -16.85 22.23 37.50
N ARG A 433 -18.19 22.08 37.52
CA ARG A 433 -19.19 22.61 36.58
C ARG A 433 -19.06 22.24 35.11
N GLY A 434 -19.85 21.25 34.71
CA GLY A 434 -20.70 21.34 33.51
C GLY A 434 -20.02 21.47 32.15
N ALA A 435 -18.72 21.18 32.03
CA ALA A 435 -18.12 20.90 30.73
C ALA A 435 -18.65 19.53 30.29
N GLU A 436 -19.60 19.54 29.36
CA GLU A 436 -20.01 18.30 28.73
C GLU A 436 -18.77 17.62 28.13
N PRO A 437 -18.64 16.28 28.28
CA PRO A 437 -17.65 15.52 27.53
C PRO A 437 -17.75 15.89 26.05
N LEU A 438 -16.69 15.64 25.27
CA LEU A 438 -16.69 15.86 23.81
C LEU A 438 -17.68 14.96 23.02
N THR A 439 -18.75 14.51 23.67
CA THR A 439 -19.89 13.76 23.16
C THR A 439 -21.17 14.54 23.47
N GLU A 440 -21.89 14.98 22.44
CA GLU A 440 -23.24 15.53 22.63
C GLU A 440 -24.17 14.50 23.28
N PRO A 441 -25.05 14.89 24.21
CA PRO A 441 -25.96 13.98 24.88
C PRO A 441 -27.16 13.66 23.99
N VAL A 442 -27.23 12.42 23.50
CA VAL A 442 -28.48 11.86 22.98
C VAL A 442 -29.42 11.58 24.17
N GLY A 443 -30.47 12.39 24.25
CA GLY A 443 -31.71 12.26 25.02
C GLY A 443 -31.85 11.18 26.11
N GLY A 444 -31.90 11.64 27.37
CA GLY A 444 -32.96 11.30 28.33
C GLY A 444 -33.06 9.86 28.85
N GLY A 445 -32.38 9.55 29.95
CA GLY A 445 -32.65 8.36 30.75
C GLY A 445 -31.84 8.31 32.04
N ARG A 446 -32.51 8.48 33.19
CA ARG A 446 -31.92 8.50 34.54
C ARG A 446 -31.17 7.20 34.88
N GLY A 447 -30.01 7.35 35.51
CA GLY A 447 -29.42 6.34 36.40
C GLY A 447 -28.72 5.20 35.69
N ARG A 448 -27.49 5.44 35.23
CA ARG A 448 -26.47 4.39 35.17
C ARG A 448 -25.24 4.92 35.89
N SER A 449 -24.81 4.21 36.93
CA SER A 449 -23.40 4.16 37.34
C SER A 449 -22.52 4.14 36.11
N TYR A 450 -21.28 4.64 36.21
CA TYR A 450 -20.20 4.36 35.26
C TYR A 450 -20.16 2.86 34.95
N SER A 451 -20.97 2.44 33.97
CA SER A 451 -20.84 1.20 33.26
C SER A 451 -19.66 1.50 32.38
N SER A 452 -18.49 1.06 32.86
CA SER A 452 -17.41 0.54 32.03
C SER A 452 -17.54 1.02 30.59
N ALA A 453 -16.71 2.02 30.22
CA ALA A 453 -16.15 2.05 28.87
C ALA A 453 -15.94 0.59 28.51
N SER A 454 -16.61 0.12 27.45
CA SER A 454 -16.53 -1.27 27.05
C SER A 454 -15.06 -1.62 27.01
N TYR A 455 -14.61 -2.29 28.07
CA TYR A 455 -13.45 -3.12 28.08
C TYR A 455 -13.87 -4.18 27.09
N VAL A 456 -13.64 -3.89 25.80
CA VAL A 456 -13.42 -4.94 24.83
C VAL A 456 -12.24 -5.65 25.47
N PRO A 457 -12.46 -6.85 26.03
CA PRO A 457 -11.32 -7.64 26.44
C PRO A 457 -10.44 -7.69 25.20
N ILE A 458 -9.16 -7.35 25.35
CA ILE A 458 -8.16 -7.90 24.45
C ILE A 458 -8.57 -9.36 24.33
N GLU A 459 -8.95 -9.85 23.13
CA GLU A 459 -9.22 -11.28 23.00
C GLU A 459 -8.06 -11.99 23.68
N PRO A 460 -8.28 -12.89 24.66
CA PRO A 460 -7.24 -13.20 25.65
C PRO A 460 -5.97 -13.80 25.07
N HIS A 461 -5.95 -14.12 23.77
CA HIS A 461 -4.79 -14.62 23.07
C HIS A 461 -4.75 -14.01 21.67
N ASN A 462 -4.07 -12.86 21.49
CA ASN A 462 -3.42 -12.68 20.18
C ASN A 462 -2.51 -13.91 20.01
N PRO A 463 -2.67 -14.75 18.96
CA PRO A 463 -1.85 -15.94 18.81
C PRO A 463 -0.35 -15.63 18.81
N LEU A 464 0.03 -14.37 18.56
CA LEU A 464 1.40 -13.89 18.61
C LEU A 464 1.86 -13.33 19.96
N SER A 465 0.96 -13.12 20.93
CA SER A 465 1.37 -12.66 22.25
C SER A 465 2.23 -13.74 22.94
N PRO A 466 3.36 -13.36 23.54
CA PRO A 466 4.22 -14.30 24.26
C PRO A 466 3.48 -14.90 25.46
N LYS A 467 3.85 -16.12 25.88
CA LYS A 467 3.31 -16.72 27.11
C LYS A 467 3.77 -15.93 28.33
N ASP A 468 2.94 -15.83 29.36
CA ASP A 468 3.20 -15.01 30.56
C ASP A 468 4.52 -15.35 31.29
N SER A 469 5.04 -16.57 31.13
CA SER A 469 6.29 -17.06 31.73
C SER A 469 7.55 -16.87 30.86
N THR A 470 7.45 -16.25 29.69
CA THR A 470 8.59 -16.12 28.76
C THR A 470 9.61 -15.08 29.22
N PRO A 471 10.93 -15.37 29.15
CA PRO A 471 11.95 -14.39 29.45
C PRO A 471 12.01 -13.33 28.34
N LEU A 472 11.52 -12.12 28.61
CA LEU A 472 11.56 -11.01 27.65
C LEU A 472 13.00 -10.50 27.48
N ARG A 473 13.65 -10.96 26.41
CA ARG A 473 15.06 -10.69 26.07
C ARG A 473 15.13 -9.88 24.77
N TRP A 474 15.63 -8.65 24.83
CA TRP A 474 15.66 -7.72 23.69
C TRP A 474 16.46 -8.25 22.47
N PHE A 475 17.49 -9.06 22.71
CA PHE A 475 18.34 -9.58 21.64
C PHE A 475 17.64 -10.60 20.74
N ASN A 476 16.53 -11.20 21.18
CA ASN A 476 15.69 -12.07 20.33
C ASN A 476 14.99 -11.29 19.21
N ALA A 477 14.85 -9.97 19.35
CA ALA A 477 14.39 -9.09 18.28
C ALA A 477 15.58 -8.48 17.51
N ALA A 478 16.57 -7.96 18.22
CA ALA A 478 17.66 -7.20 17.58
C ALA A 478 18.54 -8.06 16.66
N ILE A 479 18.96 -9.25 17.11
CA ILE A 479 19.93 -10.06 16.35
C ILE A 479 19.37 -10.47 14.97
N PRO A 480 18.15 -11.03 14.85
CA PRO A 480 17.62 -11.42 13.54
C PRO A 480 17.48 -10.25 12.56
N PHE A 481 16.93 -9.11 12.98
CA PHE A 481 16.75 -7.96 12.08
C PHE A 481 18.07 -7.30 11.68
N VAL A 482 19.02 -7.17 12.61
CA VAL A 482 20.38 -6.69 12.29
C VAL A 482 21.06 -7.67 11.32
N ALA A 483 20.88 -8.98 11.51
CA ALA A 483 21.40 -9.97 10.59
C ALA A 483 20.78 -9.85 9.19
N VAL A 484 19.46 -9.65 9.07
CA VAL A 484 18.80 -9.38 7.77
C VAL A 484 19.46 -8.19 7.10
N ILE A 485 19.55 -7.04 7.78
CA ILE A 485 20.15 -5.81 7.22
C ILE A 485 21.58 -6.06 6.72
N VAL A 486 22.44 -6.60 7.57
CA VAL A 486 23.85 -6.85 7.23
C VAL A 486 23.95 -7.84 6.06
N LEU A 487 23.18 -8.92 6.09
CA LEU A 487 23.18 -9.93 5.05
C LEU A 487 22.58 -9.44 3.74
N THR A 488 21.64 -8.48 3.74
CA THR A 488 21.15 -7.84 2.52
C THR A 488 22.28 -7.07 1.83
N PHE A 489 22.99 -6.18 2.56
CA PHE A 489 24.09 -5.42 1.98
C PHE A 489 25.26 -6.31 1.54
N VAL A 490 25.59 -7.34 2.33
CA VAL A 490 26.60 -8.34 1.94
C VAL A 490 26.13 -9.13 0.72
N GLY A 491 24.86 -9.53 0.67
CA GLY A 491 24.26 -10.24 -0.47
C GLY A 491 24.31 -9.42 -1.75
N MET A 492 23.95 -8.13 -1.68
CA MET A 492 24.06 -7.21 -2.82
C MET A 492 25.52 -7.04 -3.25
N TYR A 493 26.44 -6.88 -2.31
CA TYR A 493 27.87 -6.75 -2.62
C TYR A 493 28.41 -8.01 -3.34
N LEU A 494 28.05 -9.20 -2.87
CA LEU A 494 28.45 -10.46 -3.49
C LEU A 494 27.78 -10.69 -4.84
N SER A 495 26.48 -10.36 -4.96
CA SER A 495 25.72 -10.44 -6.21
C SER A 495 26.32 -9.52 -7.28
N GLY A 496 26.58 -8.26 -6.94
CA GLY A 496 27.18 -7.28 -7.85
C GLY A 496 28.59 -7.67 -8.32
N LEU A 497 29.43 -8.21 -7.43
CA LEU A 497 30.72 -8.77 -7.82
C LEU A 497 30.57 -9.91 -8.82
N ASN A 498 29.63 -10.82 -8.57
CA ASN A 498 29.35 -11.93 -9.46
C ASN A 498 28.91 -11.43 -10.84
N THR A 499 28.04 -10.42 -10.92
CA THR A 499 27.60 -9.83 -12.19
C THR A 499 28.79 -9.24 -12.97
N ILE A 500 29.63 -8.44 -12.30
CA ILE A 500 30.83 -7.81 -12.91
C ILE A 500 31.85 -8.86 -13.36
N ASP A 501 32.02 -9.93 -12.60
CA ASP A 501 32.93 -11.02 -12.94
C ASP A 501 32.47 -11.80 -14.18
N HIS A 502 31.17 -11.86 -14.46
CA HIS A 502 30.61 -12.51 -15.64
C HIS A 502 30.49 -11.59 -16.87
N MET A 503 30.78 -10.29 -16.74
CA MET A 503 30.82 -9.36 -17.87
C MET A 503 32.06 -9.59 -18.76
N PRO A 504 31.94 -9.44 -20.10
CA PRO A 504 33.08 -9.50 -21.00
C PRO A 504 34.11 -8.42 -20.65
N ALA A 505 35.40 -8.74 -20.82
CA ALA A 505 36.51 -7.88 -20.38
C ALA A 505 36.52 -6.47 -20.99
N SER A 506 35.79 -6.25 -22.09
CA SER A 506 35.62 -4.94 -22.74
C SER A 506 34.67 -4.00 -21.98
N ASP A 507 33.66 -4.53 -21.30
CA ASP A 507 32.57 -3.75 -20.68
C ASP A 507 32.64 -3.76 -19.15
N ARG A 508 33.70 -4.36 -18.57
CA ARG A 508 33.82 -4.50 -17.12
C ARG A 508 34.14 -3.15 -16.47
N PRO A 509 33.23 -2.57 -15.67
CA PRO A 509 33.52 -1.34 -14.93
C PRO A 509 34.56 -1.60 -13.84
N PRO A 510 35.29 -0.57 -13.37
CA PRO A 510 36.20 -0.74 -12.24
C PRO A 510 35.43 -1.24 -11.02
N THR A 511 36.04 -2.14 -10.24
CA THR A 511 35.49 -2.76 -9.03
C THR A 511 35.45 -1.78 -7.85
N THR A 512 34.78 -0.66 -8.05
CA THR A 512 34.43 0.33 -7.03
C THR A 512 33.11 -0.07 -6.38
N ALA A 513 32.91 0.25 -5.10
CA ALA A 513 31.68 -0.06 -4.37
C ALA A 513 30.41 0.41 -5.10
N GLU A 514 30.44 1.62 -5.67
CA GLU A 514 29.34 2.19 -6.46
C GLU A 514 28.93 1.29 -7.64
N ASN A 515 29.91 0.87 -8.46
CA ASN A 515 29.65 0.00 -9.60
C ASN A 515 29.19 -1.40 -9.18
N ILE A 516 29.68 -1.91 -8.04
CA ILE A 516 29.25 -3.20 -7.49
C ILE A 516 27.77 -3.12 -7.09
N PHE A 517 27.38 -2.12 -6.30
CA PHE A 517 25.99 -1.96 -5.87
C PHE A 517 25.06 -1.63 -7.03
N SER A 518 25.52 -0.89 -8.04
CA SER A 518 24.73 -0.56 -9.23
C SER A 518 24.44 -1.77 -10.13
N ASN A 519 25.25 -2.83 -10.07
CA ASN A 519 25.07 -4.05 -10.87
C ASN A 519 24.60 -5.25 -10.03
N ALA A 520 24.23 -5.01 -8.77
CA ALA A 520 23.75 -6.04 -7.87
C ALA A 520 22.29 -6.39 -8.13
N ASP A 521 21.93 -7.67 -8.04
CA ASP A 521 20.53 -8.07 -7.94
C ASP A 521 20.06 -7.95 -6.48
N SER A 522 19.21 -6.96 -6.23
CA SER A 522 18.67 -6.69 -4.90
C SER A 522 17.66 -7.73 -4.42
N MET A 523 16.93 -8.39 -5.34
CA MET A 523 15.87 -9.34 -4.99
C MET A 523 16.45 -10.63 -4.41
N ASP A 524 17.49 -11.18 -5.04
CA ASP A 524 18.17 -12.37 -4.53
C ASP A 524 18.79 -12.13 -3.15
N ALA A 525 19.44 -10.97 -2.98
CA ALA A 525 20.01 -10.57 -1.70
C ALA A 525 18.96 -10.48 -0.59
N LEU A 526 17.77 -9.94 -0.91
CA LEU A 526 16.65 -9.85 0.02
C LEU A 526 16.14 -11.25 0.43
N ILE A 527 15.91 -12.15 -0.53
CA ILE A 527 15.42 -13.52 -0.26
C ILE A 527 16.38 -14.30 0.65
N TRP A 528 17.68 -14.26 0.37
CA TRP A 528 18.67 -14.98 1.20
C TRP A 528 18.80 -14.38 2.59
N SER A 529 18.77 -13.05 2.69
CA SER A 529 18.87 -12.35 3.97
C SER A 529 17.65 -12.60 4.87
N SER A 530 16.42 -12.59 4.32
CA SER A 530 15.20 -12.88 5.08
C SER A 530 15.14 -14.34 5.54
N LEU A 531 15.55 -15.29 4.70
CA LEU A 531 15.65 -16.70 5.10
C LEU A 531 16.65 -16.87 6.25
N ALA A 532 17.84 -16.28 6.13
CA ALA A 532 18.84 -16.31 7.18
C ALA A 532 18.32 -15.67 8.48
N GLY A 533 17.59 -14.56 8.40
CA GLY A 533 16.93 -13.92 9.55
C GLY A 533 15.95 -14.84 10.27
N VAL A 534 15.05 -15.49 9.54
CA VAL A 534 14.11 -16.48 10.09
C VAL A 534 14.87 -17.64 10.76
N MET A 535 15.92 -18.15 10.11
CA MET A 535 16.72 -19.26 10.64
C MET A 535 17.46 -18.87 11.91
N ILE A 536 18.10 -17.69 11.95
CA ILE A 536 18.78 -17.17 13.13
C ILE A 536 17.78 -17.00 14.28
N SER A 537 16.61 -16.42 14.00
CA SER A 537 15.55 -16.27 15.01
C SER A 537 15.06 -17.61 15.53
N LEU A 538 14.84 -18.59 14.65
CA LEU A 538 14.41 -19.93 15.03
C LEU A 538 15.46 -20.62 15.91
N ILE A 539 16.73 -20.58 15.52
CA ILE A 539 17.83 -21.16 16.31
C ILE A 539 17.92 -20.49 17.68
N LEU A 540 17.86 -19.16 17.75
CA LEU A 540 17.93 -18.42 19.02
C LEU A 540 16.80 -18.83 19.98
N VAL A 541 15.58 -18.94 19.48
CA VAL A 541 14.40 -19.27 20.31
C VAL A 541 14.42 -20.73 20.77
N LEU A 542 14.90 -21.66 19.91
CA LEU A 542 15.04 -23.08 20.23
C LEU A 542 16.18 -23.33 21.22
N VAL A 543 17.36 -22.75 21.00
CA VAL A 543 18.53 -22.90 21.89
C VAL A 543 18.25 -22.33 23.29
N GLN A 544 17.47 -21.25 23.37
CA GLN A 544 17.05 -20.68 24.64
C GLN A 544 15.88 -21.42 25.29
N CYS A 545 15.34 -22.46 24.63
CA CYS A 545 14.17 -23.22 25.07
C CYS A 545 12.96 -22.33 25.40
N ILE A 546 12.76 -21.23 24.67
CA ILE A 546 11.64 -20.30 24.89
C ILE A 546 10.38 -20.86 24.22
N LEU A 547 10.50 -21.33 22.97
CA LEU A 547 9.44 -21.99 22.22
C LEU A 547 9.94 -23.36 21.74
N ASN A 548 9.02 -24.32 21.64
CA ASN A 548 9.29 -25.60 20.97
C ASN A 548 9.16 -25.43 19.44
N LEU A 549 9.61 -26.41 18.66
CA LEU A 549 9.53 -26.36 17.19
C LEU A 549 8.08 -26.17 16.69
N SER A 550 7.12 -26.90 17.26
CA SER A 550 5.69 -26.75 16.89
C SER A 550 5.17 -25.34 17.16
N GLU A 551 5.52 -24.76 18.31
CA GLU A 551 5.11 -23.40 18.69
C GLU A 551 5.79 -22.35 17.81
N SER A 552 7.05 -22.60 17.43
CA SER A 552 7.81 -21.74 16.52
C SER A 552 7.19 -21.75 15.11
N LEU A 553 6.81 -22.92 14.59
CA LEU A 553 6.11 -23.04 13.30
C LEU A 553 4.75 -22.36 13.33
N GLN A 554 3.99 -22.51 14.43
CA GLN A 554 2.73 -21.78 14.61
C GLN A 554 2.95 -20.27 14.64
N ALA A 555 4.00 -19.79 15.32
CA ALA A 555 4.36 -18.38 15.35
C ALA A 555 4.70 -17.84 13.95
N ILE A 556 5.46 -18.60 13.15
CA ILE A 556 5.74 -18.26 11.75
C ILE A 556 4.45 -18.13 10.95
N ILE A 557 3.54 -19.12 11.02
CA ILE A 557 2.27 -19.09 10.28
C ILE A 557 1.38 -17.92 10.71
N CYS A 558 1.33 -17.64 12.02
CA CYS A 558 0.58 -16.49 12.53
C CYS A 558 1.16 -15.17 12.04
N GLY A 559 2.49 -15.04 11.98
CA GLY A 559 3.14 -13.86 11.41
C GLY A 559 2.91 -13.71 9.90
N VAL A 560 2.97 -14.81 9.14
CA VAL A 560 2.59 -14.81 7.71
C VAL A 560 1.15 -14.31 7.53
N ARG A 561 0.22 -14.71 8.41
CA ARG A 561 -1.18 -14.27 8.35
C ARG A 561 -1.33 -12.74 8.42
N GLU A 562 -0.46 -12.04 9.16
CA GLU A 562 -0.50 -10.58 9.28
C GLU A 562 -0.16 -9.88 7.94
N VAL A 563 0.65 -10.51 7.08
CA VAL A 563 1.08 -9.94 5.79
C VAL A 563 0.29 -10.44 4.58
N VAL A 564 -0.68 -11.36 4.76
CA VAL A 564 -1.50 -11.90 3.66
C VAL A 564 -2.34 -10.82 2.98
N GLU A 565 -2.97 -9.93 3.75
CA GLU A 565 -3.84 -8.89 3.18
C GLU A 565 -3.07 -7.91 2.28
N PRO A 566 -1.95 -7.29 2.72
CA PRO A 566 -1.10 -6.48 1.84
C PRO A 566 -0.61 -7.24 0.60
N THR A 567 -0.30 -8.53 0.74
CA THR A 567 0.14 -9.37 -0.39
C THR A 567 -0.98 -9.57 -1.41
N MET A 568 -2.23 -9.75 -0.98
CA MET A 568 -3.37 -9.86 -1.89
C MET A 568 -3.64 -8.56 -2.65
N ILE A 569 -3.49 -7.42 -1.97
CA ILE A 569 -3.57 -6.10 -2.63
C ILE A 569 -2.48 -5.97 -3.69
N LEU A 570 -1.25 -6.35 -3.37
CA LEU A 570 -0.11 -6.32 -4.30
C LEU A 570 -0.36 -7.19 -5.54
N VAL A 571 -0.88 -8.41 -5.37
CA VAL A 571 -1.24 -9.30 -6.49
C VAL A 571 -2.28 -8.68 -7.40
N LEU A 572 -3.36 -8.11 -6.84
CA LEU A 572 -4.39 -7.47 -7.66
C LEU A 572 -3.91 -6.17 -8.31
N ALA A 573 -3.00 -5.44 -7.66
CA ALA A 573 -2.39 -4.24 -8.22
C ALA A 573 -1.48 -4.55 -9.41
N TRP A 574 -0.70 -5.64 -9.34
CA TRP A 574 0.07 -6.14 -10.48
C TRP A 574 -0.83 -6.53 -11.64
N ALA A 575 -1.89 -7.30 -11.37
CA ALA A 575 -2.88 -7.66 -12.38
C ALA A 575 -3.57 -6.42 -12.99
N LEU A 576 -3.89 -5.41 -12.17
CA LEU A 576 -4.41 -4.13 -12.66
C LEU A 576 -3.38 -3.39 -13.54
N GLY A 577 -2.11 -3.40 -13.15
CA GLY A 577 -1.03 -2.80 -13.93
C GLY A 577 -0.84 -3.45 -15.29
N ASP A 578 -0.88 -4.79 -15.36
CA ASP A 578 -0.83 -5.52 -16.63
C ASP A 578 -2.00 -5.12 -17.55
N VAL A 579 -3.21 -5.00 -16.99
CA VAL A 579 -4.39 -4.54 -17.72
C VAL A 579 -4.24 -3.10 -18.21
N ILE A 580 -3.75 -2.17 -17.37
CA ILE A 580 -3.51 -0.76 -17.73
C ILE A 580 -2.46 -0.64 -18.84
N ASN A 581 -1.38 -1.43 -18.76
CA ASN A 581 -0.34 -1.48 -19.78
C ASN A 581 -0.90 -2.01 -21.11
N GLN A 582 -1.70 -3.07 -21.08
CA GLN A 582 -2.34 -3.62 -22.29
C GLN A 582 -3.37 -2.67 -22.91
N LEU A 583 -4.07 -1.87 -22.11
CA LEU A 583 -4.98 -0.81 -22.57
C LEU A 583 -4.26 0.45 -23.05
N GLN A 584 -2.94 0.53 -22.91
CA GLN A 584 -2.12 1.68 -23.29
C GLN A 584 -2.56 3.00 -22.63
N THR A 585 -3.11 2.92 -21.41
CA THR A 585 -3.68 4.09 -20.71
C THR A 585 -2.63 5.19 -20.48
N GLY A 586 -1.37 4.82 -20.24
CA GLY A 586 -0.26 5.77 -20.08
C GLY A 586 -0.03 6.65 -21.31
N ARG A 587 -0.02 6.06 -22.52
CA ARG A 587 0.13 6.77 -23.80
C ARG A 587 -1.07 7.66 -24.11
N TYR A 588 -2.28 7.19 -23.83
CA TYR A 588 -3.47 8.02 -24.00
C TYR A 588 -3.43 9.25 -23.09
N LEU A 589 -3.10 9.07 -21.81
CA LEU A 589 -3.07 10.20 -20.89
C LEU A 589 -1.89 11.14 -21.16
N SER A 590 -0.73 10.65 -21.60
CA SER A 590 0.38 11.52 -21.99
C SER A 590 0.02 12.37 -23.21
N GLN A 591 -0.69 11.82 -24.20
CA GLN A 591 -1.21 12.57 -25.35
C GLN A 591 -2.29 13.58 -24.94
N LEU A 592 -3.19 13.22 -24.03
CA LEU A 592 -4.26 14.10 -23.53
C LEU A 592 -3.70 15.27 -22.72
N ILE A 593 -2.70 15.02 -21.88
CA ILE A 593 -2.01 16.05 -21.10
C ILE A 593 -1.16 16.92 -22.04
N GLY A 594 -0.54 16.33 -23.07
CA GLY A 594 0.25 17.03 -24.08
C GLY A 594 1.31 17.92 -23.44
N THR A 595 1.30 19.21 -23.80
CA THR A 595 2.15 20.25 -23.19
C THR A 595 1.44 21.05 -22.09
N GLY A 596 0.21 20.70 -21.73
CA GLY A 596 -0.66 21.48 -20.84
C GLY A 596 -0.23 21.49 -19.38
N ILE A 597 0.45 20.45 -18.91
CA ILE A 597 1.00 20.36 -17.56
C ILE A 597 2.51 20.21 -17.66
N ASN A 598 3.26 21.16 -17.08
CA ASN A 598 4.70 20.99 -16.94
C ASN A 598 4.98 19.79 -16.03
N PRO A 599 5.76 18.78 -16.46
CA PRO A 599 6.06 17.58 -15.67
C PRO A 599 6.55 17.88 -14.25
N ILE A 600 7.18 19.03 -14.05
CA ILE A 600 7.62 19.57 -12.76
C ILE A 600 6.53 19.55 -11.66
N TYR A 601 5.26 19.73 -12.02
CA TYR A 601 4.16 19.76 -11.04
C TYR A 601 3.61 18.37 -10.69
N LEU A 602 4.02 17.32 -11.42
CA LEU A 602 3.49 15.96 -11.24
C LEU A 602 3.66 15.43 -9.81
N PRO A 603 4.85 15.49 -9.17
CA PRO A 603 5.01 14.99 -7.80
C PRO A 603 4.02 15.65 -6.82
N THR A 604 3.75 16.94 -6.98
CA THR A 604 2.84 17.68 -6.10
C THR A 604 1.39 17.28 -6.30
N ILE A 605 0.93 17.18 -7.56
CA ILE A 605 -0.43 16.72 -7.88
C ILE A 605 -0.63 15.31 -7.33
N VAL A 606 0.35 14.44 -7.54
CA VAL A 606 0.32 13.04 -7.10
C VAL A 606 0.29 12.92 -5.59
N VAL A 607 1.07 13.72 -4.83
CA VAL A 607 0.97 13.75 -3.36
C VAL A 607 -0.42 14.15 -2.89
N LEU A 608 -1.03 15.18 -3.51
CA LEU A 608 -2.37 15.63 -3.12
C LEU A 608 -3.45 14.57 -3.38
N VAL A 609 -3.36 13.90 -4.54
CA VAL A 609 -4.24 12.77 -4.86
C VAL A 609 -4.00 11.62 -3.87
N ALA A 610 -2.75 11.30 -3.55
CA ALA A 610 -2.40 10.27 -2.58
C ALA A 610 -2.94 10.57 -1.17
N TYR A 611 -2.88 11.82 -0.70
CA TYR A 611 -3.47 12.24 0.57
C TYR A 611 -4.97 12.03 0.60
N LEU A 612 -5.68 12.53 -0.42
CA LEU A 612 -7.13 12.42 -0.49
C LEU A 612 -7.56 10.95 -0.55
N MET A 613 -6.91 10.20 -1.43
CA MET A 613 -7.23 8.80 -1.66
C MET A 613 -6.95 7.95 -0.43
N SER A 614 -5.78 8.07 0.17
CA SER A 614 -5.42 7.25 1.32
C SER A 614 -6.16 7.65 2.59
N TYR A 615 -6.51 8.93 2.76
CA TYR A 615 -7.43 9.34 3.82
C TYR A 615 -8.81 8.69 3.69
N ALA A 616 -9.35 8.63 2.47
CA ALA A 616 -10.66 8.06 2.21
C ALA A 616 -10.71 6.53 2.33
N THR A 617 -9.66 5.83 1.89
CA THR A 617 -9.57 4.36 1.96
C THR A 617 -9.10 3.86 3.32
N GLY A 618 -8.33 4.67 4.06
CA GLY A 618 -7.72 4.27 5.32
C GLY A 618 -6.57 3.26 5.19
N THR A 619 -6.09 3.00 3.97
CA THR A 619 -5.01 2.02 3.71
C THR A 619 -3.95 2.60 2.78
N SER A 620 -2.69 2.52 3.22
CA SER A 620 -1.54 2.92 2.41
C SER A 620 -1.24 1.93 1.28
N PHE A 621 -1.24 0.63 1.58
CA PHE A 621 -0.92 -0.41 0.59
C PHE A 621 -1.93 -0.42 -0.56
N GLY A 622 -3.21 -0.27 -0.24
CA GLY A 622 -4.27 -0.18 -1.24
C GLY A 622 -4.13 1.04 -2.14
N SER A 623 -3.89 2.22 -1.56
CA SER A 623 -3.71 3.45 -2.34
C SER A 623 -2.46 3.40 -3.22
N MET A 624 -1.35 2.85 -2.72
CA MET A 624 -0.16 2.62 -3.54
C MET A 624 -0.45 1.67 -4.72
N GLY A 625 -1.16 0.56 -4.47
CA GLY A 625 -1.50 -0.43 -5.51
C GLY A 625 -2.37 0.13 -6.63
N ILE A 626 -3.10 1.22 -6.40
CA ILE A 626 -3.89 1.90 -7.44
C ILE A 626 -3.06 3.00 -8.13
N LEU A 627 -2.31 3.79 -7.35
CA LEU A 627 -1.58 4.94 -7.90
C LEU A 627 -0.32 4.58 -8.67
N PHE A 628 0.42 3.55 -8.25
CA PHE A 628 1.67 3.16 -8.92
C PHE A 628 1.46 2.74 -10.38
N PRO A 629 0.57 1.78 -10.68
CA PRO A 629 0.36 1.33 -12.06
C PRO A 629 -0.28 2.40 -12.95
N LEU A 630 -0.92 3.41 -12.34
CA LEU A 630 -1.51 4.53 -13.06
C LEU A 630 -0.45 5.61 -13.36
N VAL A 631 0.21 6.12 -12.32
CA VAL A 631 1.02 7.35 -12.38
C VAL A 631 2.39 7.11 -13.02
N ILE A 632 3.04 5.99 -12.74
CA ILE A 632 4.41 5.76 -13.22
C ILE A 632 4.48 5.69 -14.75
N PRO A 633 3.61 4.93 -15.46
CA PRO A 633 3.64 4.94 -16.93
C PRO A 633 3.46 6.33 -17.53
N ILE A 634 2.61 7.18 -16.92
CA ILE A 634 2.39 8.57 -17.37
C ILE A 634 3.68 9.38 -17.23
N VAL A 635 4.37 9.27 -16.10
CA VAL A 635 5.62 10.02 -15.84
C VAL A 635 6.74 9.54 -16.77
N CYS A 636 6.83 8.24 -17.04
CA CYS A 636 7.83 7.70 -17.97
C CYS A 636 7.66 8.23 -19.40
N GLU A 637 6.43 8.47 -19.84
CA GLU A 637 6.09 9.04 -21.15
C GLU A 637 6.28 10.58 -21.18
N LEU A 638 5.99 11.29 -20.09
CA LEU A 638 6.06 12.76 -20.03
C LEU A 638 7.47 13.31 -19.75
N THR A 639 8.37 12.50 -19.17
CA THR A 639 9.74 12.95 -18.84
C THR A 639 10.78 11.85 -19.01
N THR A 640 11.98 12.26 -19.44
CA THR A 640 13.19 11.43 -19.47
C THR A 640 14.06 11.60 -18.22
N SER A 641 13.72 12.53 -17.31
CA SER A 641 14.50 12.79 -16.10
C SER A 641 14.22 11.74 -15.02
N ASP A 642 15.26 11.01 -14.63
CA ASP A 642 15.17 10.00 -13.57
C ASP A 642 14.88 10.61 -12.19
N ASP A 643 15.39 11.81 -11.92
CA ASP A 643 15.10 12.51 -10.66
C ASP A 643 13.60 12.79 -10.49
N LEU A 644 12.92 13.24 -11.56
CA LEU A 644 11.48 13.51 -11.50
C LEU A 644 10.63 12.23 -11.37
N ARG A 645 11.09 11.12 -11.96
CA ARG A 645 10.48 9.79 -11.80
C ARG A 645 10.60 9.32 -10.35
N THR A 646 11.80 9.41 -9.76
CA THR A 646 12.06 9.06 -8.36
C THR A 646 11.26 9.95 -7.41
N GLN A 647 11.18 11.27 -7.67
CA GLN A 647 10.34 12.20 -6.93
C GLN A 647 8.86 11.81 -6.97
N THR A 648 8.35 11.39 -8.12
CA THR A 648 6.95 11.00 -8.26
C THR A 648 6.65 9.66 -7.58
N ALA A 649 7.56 8.69 -7.68
CA ALA A 649 7.45 7.45 -6.91
C ALA A 649 7.50 7.72 -5.39
N ALA A 650 8.38 8.61 -4.94
CA ALA A 650 8.46 9.06 -3.55
C ALA A 650 7.16 9.76 -3.10
N ALA A 651 6.56 10.57 -3.97
CA ALA A 651 5.29 11.24 -3.74
C ALA A 651 4.15 10.25 -3.47
N ILE A 652 4.08 9.15 -4.24
CA ILE A 652 3.09 8.09 -4.01
C ILE A 652 3.36 7.41 -2.66
N MET A 653 4.60 6.97 -2.43
CA MET A 653 4.95 6.21 -1.22
C MET A 653 4.79 7.04 0.06
N GLY A 654 5.32 8.26 0.08
CA GLY A 654 5.21 9.16 1.23
C GLY A 654 3.82 9.78 1.38
N GLY A 655 3.13 10.00 0.26
CA GLY A 655 1.76 10.53 0.21
C GLY A 655 0.76 9.59 0.85
N CYS A 656 0.79 8.31 0.47
CA CYS A 656 -0.15 7.31 0.99
C CYS A 656 -0.03 7.12 2.52
N VAL A 657 1.15 7.34 3.13
CA VAL A 657 1.33 7.25 4.59
C VAL A 657 0.43 8.23 5.35
N PHE A 658 0.02 9.35 4.73
CA PHE A 658 -0.92 10.29 5.31
C PHE A 658 -2.23 9.63 5.73
N GLY A 659 -2.75 8.70 4.94
CA GLY A 659 -4.00 8.00 5.24
C GLY A 659 -3.91 7.16 6.51
N ASN A 660 -2.80 6.46 6.72
CA ASN A 660 -2.60 5.63 7.92
C ASN A 660 -2.63 6.46 9.21
N VAL A 661 -2.14 7.71 9.17
CA VAL A 661 -2.07 8.59 10.35
C VAL A 661 -3.31 9.46 10.51
N ALA A 662 -3.91 9.93 9.41
CA ALA A 662 -5.02 10.87 9.45
C ALA A 662 -6.41 10.20 9.47
N SER A 663 -6.57 9.03 8.85
CA SER A 663 -7.88 8.45 8.57
C SER A 663 -8.52 7.81 9.81
N PRO A 664 -9.78 8.16 10.16
CA PRO A 664 -10.51 7.54 11.28
C PRO A 664 -10.71 6.03 11.19
N ILE A 665 -10.68 5.50 9.98
CA ILE A 665 -10.99 4.09 9.68
C ILE A 665 -9.74 3.24 9.46
N ALA A 666 -8.55 3.85 9.52
CA ALA A 666 -7.30 3.12 9.33
C ALA A 666 -7.04 2.17 10.50
N ASP A 667 -6.58 0.96 10.19
CA ASP A 667 -6.25 -0.06 11.19
C ASP A 667 -5.22 0.44 12.19
N ASN A 668 -4.20 1.18 11.74
CA ASN A 668 -3.22 1.83 12.61
C ASN A 668 -3.85 2.81 13.62
N THR A 669 -4.90 3.52 13.20
CA THR A 669 -5.62 4.47 14.06
C THR A 669 -6.40 3.71 15.13
N ILE A 670 -7.09 2.64 14.75
CA ILE A 670 -7.82 1.79 15.69
C ILE A 670 -6.85 1.10 16.64
N LEU A 671 -5.78 0.49 16.12
CA LEU A 671 -4.77 -0.24 16.87
C LEU A 671 -4.06 0.65 17.90
N SER A 672 -3.71 1.88 17.52
CA SER A 672 -3.06 2.83 18.43
C SER A 672 -3.96 3.24 19.60
N THR A 673 -5.26 3.42 19.36
CA THR A 673 -6.22 3.75 20.42
C THR A 673 -6.42 2.58 21.38
N ILE A 674 -6.43 1.34 20.87
CA ILE A 674 -6.50 0.13 21.70
C ILE A 674 -5.22 -0.02 22.53
N ALA A 675 -4.05 0.08 21.90
CA ALA A 675 -2.75 -0.11 22.54
C ALA A 675 -2.49 0.90 23.66
N THR A 676 -2.96 2.13 23.50
CA THR A 676 -2.82 3.22 24.48
C THR A 676 -4.05 3.40 25.39
N SER A 677 -5.15 2.72 25.09
CA SER A 677 -6.46 2.88 25.74
C SER A 677 -6.98 4.31 25.75
N CYS A 678 -6.77 4.98 24.62
CA CYS A 678 -7.39 6.26 24.29
C CYS A 678 -8.73 6.03 23.59
N ASP A 679 -9.69 6.93 23.76
CA ASP A 679 -10.90 6.91 22.95
C ASP A 679 -10.57 7.31 21.50
N LEU A 680 -11.13 6.56 20.53
CA LEU A 680 -10.88 6.78 19.10
C LEU A 680 -11.24 8.21 18.65
N ASN A 681 -12.41 8.70 19.04
CA ASN A 681 -12.86 10.04 18.66
C ASN A 681 -11.98 11.16 19.27
N ALA A 682 -11.50 10.96 20.50
CA ALA A 682 -10.61 11.91 21.17
C ALA A 682 -9.24 11.96 20.47
N HIS A 683 -8.69 10.80 20.13
CA HIS A 683 -7.45 10.67 19.36
C HIS A 683 -7.56 11.36 17.99
N ILE A 684 -8.62 11.08 17.21
CA ILE A 684 -8.83 11.71 15.90
C ILE A 684 -8.89 13.23 16.03
N LYS A 685 -9.74 13.74 16.93
CA LYS A 685 -9.93 15.18 17.10
C LYS A 685 -8.66 15.93 17.51
N THR A 686 -7.81 15.28 18.30
CA THR A 686 -6.54 15.87 18.77
C THR A 686 -5.42 15.75 17.76
N GLN A 687 -5.34 14.66 16.98
CA GLN A 687 -4.30 14.46 15.97
C GLN A 687 -4.54 15.22 14.67
N THR A 688 -5.79 15.38 14.22
CA THR A 688 -6.09 15.95 12.89
C THR A 688 -5.41 17.32 12.63
N PRO A 689 -5.42 18.30 13.55
CA PRO A 689 -4.76 19.59 13.31
C PRO A 689 -3.24 19.45 13.13
N TYR A 690 -2.62 18.49 13.81
CA TYR A 690 -1.18 18.23 13.77
C TYR A 690 -0.81 17.61 12.42
N VAL A 691 -1.58 16.60 12.00
CA VAL A 691 -1.33 15.87 10.75
C VAL A 691 -1.59 16.74 9.53
N LEU A 692 -2.66 17.55 9.54
CA LEU A 692 -2.95 18.50 8.45
C LEU A 692 -1.88 19.59 8.36
N LEU A 693 -1.36 20.08 9.49
CA LEU A 693 -0.27 21.05 9.49
C LEU A 693 0.98 20.47 8.82
N VAL A 694 1.40 19.27 9.23
CA VAL A 694 2.56 18.59 8.64
C VAL A 694 2.35 18.31 7.15
N GLY A 695 1.15 17.86 6.76
CA GLY A 695 0.79 17.62 5.36
C GLY A 695 0.74 18.89 4.50
N ALA A 696 0.32 20.02 5.05
CA ALA A 696 0.36 21.30 4.33
C ALA A 696 1.81 21.78 4.16
N VAL A 697 2.62 21.68 5.21
CA VAL A 697 4.03 22.08 5.18
C VAL A 697 4.86 21.21 4.24
N SER A 698 4.64 19.89 4.22
CA SER A 698 5.34 18.98 3.31
C SER A 698 5.07 19.33 1.84
N VAL A 699 3.84 19.72 1.50
CA VAL A 699 3.49 20.12 0.14
C VAL A 699 4.09 21.48 -0.21
N LEU A 700 3.87 22.49 0.64
CA LEU A 700 4.22 23.88 0.35
C LEU A 700 5.73 24.17 0.38
N LEU A 701 6.50 23.46 1.22
CA LEU A 701 7.92 23.71 1.42
C LEU A 701 8.84 22.59 0.95
N CYS A 702 8.31 21.39 0.66
CA CYS A 702 9.11 20.31 0.09
C CYS A 702 8.64 19.97 -1.32
N THR A 703 7.52 19.28 -1.49
CA THR A 703 7.21 18.64 -2.79
C THR A 703 7.05 19.64 -3.93
N LEU A 704 6.44 20.81 -3.68
CA LEU A 704 6.23 21.84 -4.70
C LEU A 704 7.53 22.57 -5.05
N PRO A 705 8.26 23.20 -4.10
CA PRO A 705 9.48 23.93 -4.45
C PRO A 705 10.63 23.03 -4.92
N VAL A 706 10.74 21.81 -4.37
CA VAL A 706 11.73 20.82 -4.81
C VAL A 706 11.42 20.34 -6.21
N GLY A 707 10.14 20.02 -6.51
CA GLY A 707 9.72 19.65 -7.86
C GLY A 707 10.04 20.76 -8.87
N MET A 708 9.78 22.02 -8.49
CA MET A 708 10.13 23.22 -9.28
C MET A 708 11.63 23.47 -9.44
N GLY A 709 12.50 22.72 -8.76
CA GLY A 709 13.94 22.96 -8.76
C GLY A 709 14.34 24.27 -8.10
N ALA A 710 13.49 24.86 -7.24
CA ALA A 710 13.80 26.10 -6.54
C ALA A 710 14.97 25.91 -5.55
N TYR A 711 15.02 24.74 -4.92
CA TYR A 711 16.13 24.29 -4.08
C TYR A 711 16.12 22.76 -3.93
N PRO A 712 17.27 22.14 -3.60
CA PRO A 712 17.32 20.70 -3.34
C PRO A 712 16.58 20.31 -2.05
N VAL A 713 16.15 19.04 -1.95
CA VAL A 713 15.49 18.47 -0.76
C VAL A 713 16.21 18.77 0.54
N TYR A 714 17.55 18.73 0.51
CA TYR A 714 18.40 18.97 1.67
C TYR A 714 18.25 20.38 2.26
N VAL A 715 17.72 21.34 1.50
CA VAL A 715 17.35 22.68 1.97
C VAL A 715 15.88 22.73 2.38
N GLY A 716 15.00 22.06 1.61
CA GLY A 716 13.56 22.02 1.88
C GLY A 716 13.19 21.41 3.23
N LEU A 717 13.78 20.26 3.58
CA LEU A 717 13.48 19.56 4.83
C LEU A 717 13.85 20.37 6.09
N PRO A 718 15.06 20.96 6.20
CA PRO A 718 15.38 21.87 7.31
C PRO A 718 14.49 23.11 7.34
N LEU A 719 14.19 23.72 6.19
CA LEU A 719 13.30 24.88 6.11
C LEU A 719 11.90 24.55 6.65
N ALA A 720 11.32 23.44 6.20
CA ALA A 720 10.05 22.93 6.69
C ALA A 720 10.09 22.64 8.20
N THR A 721 11.18 22.06 8.68
CA THR A 721 11.40 21.79 10.11
C THR A 721 11.45 23.09 10.93
N LEU A 722 12.15 24.13 10.45
CA LEU A 722 12.21 25.44 11.10
C LEU A 722 10.84 26.11 11.14
N VAL A 723 10.05 26.00 10.07
CA VAL A 723 8.68 26.53 10.03
C VAL A 723 7.78 25.78 11.01
N LEU A 724 7.85 24.45 11.08
CA LEU A 724 7.11 23.67 12.07
C LEU A 724 7.50 24.03 13.51
N LEU A 725 8.81 24.22 13.77
CA LEU A 725 9.31 24.68 15.05
C LEU A 725 8.77 26.09 15.37
N ALA A 726 8.83 27.03 14.43
CA ALA A 726 8.31 28.39 14.62
C ALA A 726 6.81 28.38 14.95
N ILE A 727 6.02 27.58 14.23
CA ILE A 727 4.58 27.42 14.49
C ILE A 727 4.36 26.85 15.89
N LEU A 728 5.12 25.82 16.30
CA LEU A 728 5.06 25.25 17.65
C LEU A 728 5.43 26.28 18.73
N LEU A 729 6.45 27.12 18.49
CA LEU A 729 6.88 28.14 19.46
C LEU A 729 5.87 29.29 19.58
N VAL A 730 5.19 29.66 18.48
CA VAL A 730 4.22 30.77 18.45
C VAL A 730 2.85 30.35 18.98
N PHE A 731 2.35 29.18 18.57
CA PHE A 731 1.00 28.73 18.90
C PHE A 731 0.94 27.70 20.04
N GLY A 732 2.06 27.06 20.35
CA GLY A 732 2.14 26.03 21.39
C GLY A 732 2.37 26.59 22.78
N ALA A 733 1.64 26.06 23.76
CA ALA A 733 1.76 26.45 25.15
C ALA A 733 2.39 25.34 26.00
N THR A 734 3.15 25.73 27.02
CA THR A 734 3.78 24.83 28.02
C THR A 734 2.92 24.70 29.29
N ASP A 735 3.24 23.71 30.14
CA ASP A 735 2.52 23.43 31.40
C ASP A 735 2.41 24.65 32.33
N ASN A 736 3.44 25.50 32.38
CA ASN A 736 3.45 26.68 33.26
C ASN A 736 2.62 27.86 32.73
N GLU A 737 2.33 27.89 31.41
CA GLU A 737 1.62 29.01 30.77
C GLU A 737 0.11 28.75 30.65
N SER A 738 -0.34 27.49 30.64
CA SER A 738 -1.75 27.14 30.47
C SER A 738 -2.63 27.59 31.63
N ASP A 739 -2.13 27.57 32.87
CA ASP A 739 -2.89 28.07 34.03
C ASP A 739 -3.20 29.57 33.85
N SER A 740 -2.24 30.35 33.35
CA SER A 740 -2.43 31.78 33.10
C SER A 740 -3.34 32.09 31.91
N LEU A 741 -3.37 31.22 30.89
CA LEU A 741 -4.20 31.38 29.69
C LEU A 741 -5.63 30.91 29.93
N PHE A 742 -5.83 29.85 30.71
CA PHE A 742 -7.15 29.39 31.13
C PHE A 742 -7.78 30.44 32.05
N ASP A 743 -7.02 30.96 33.02
CA ASP A 743 -7.45 32.09 33.86
C ASP A 743 -7.78 33.33 33.03
N ARG A 744 -6.97 33.67 32.01
CA ARG A 744 -7.25 34.81 31.13
C ARG A 744 -8.48 34.58 30.26
N VAL A 745 -8.65 33.43 29.62
CA VAL A 745 -9.77 33.21 28.69
C VAL A 745 -11.09 33.02 29.43
N VAL A 746 -11.09 32.37 30.59
CA VAL A 746 -12.28 32.18 31.42
C VAL A 746 -12.66 33.47 32.17
N CYS A 747 -11.69 34.21 32.74
CA CYS A 747 -12.00 35.49 33.39
C CYS A 747 -12.46 36.55 32.38
N THR A 748 -11.99 36.53 31.13
CA THR A 748 -12.34 37.57 30.15
C THR A 748 -13.66 37.29 29.41
N ARG A 749 -14.24 36.07 29.48
CA ARG A 749 -15.48 35.75 28.76
C ARG A 749 -16.68 35.34 29.61
N LEU A 750 -16.53 34.91 30.87
CA LEU A 750 -17.68 34.43 31.66
C LEU A 750 -18.01 35.24 32.91
N LEU A 751 -17.14 36.12 33.38
CA LEU A 751 -17.46 36.98 34.52
C LEU A 751 -16.99 38.41 34.25
N GLY A 752 -17.85 39.17 33.56
CA GLY A 752 -17.85 40.64 33.56
C GLY A 752 -18.21 41.23 34.93
N ARG A 753 -17.61 40.71 36.02
CA ARG A 753 -17.70 41.29 37.35
C ARG A 753 -16.40 41.02 38.10
N SER A 754 -15.64 42.09 38.27
CA SER A 754 -14.53 42.16 39.21
C SER A 754 -15.03 41.80 40.62
N SER A 755 -14.65 40.63 41.11
CA SER A 755 -14.58 40.37 42.55
C SER A 755 -13.28 39.65 42.84
N LYS A 756 -12.37 40.37 43.51
CA LYS A 756 -11.14 39.82 44.10
C LYS A 756 -11.48 38.63 44.99
N ILE A 757 -11.20 37.41 44.52
CA ILE A 757 -11.18 36.22 45.38
C ILE A 757 -9.72 35.93 45.68
N ARG A 758 -9.39 36.04 46.97
CA ARG A 758 -8.06 35.84 47.53
C ARG A 758 -7.90 34.35 47.82
N TYR A 759 -7.09 33.62 47.06
CA TYR A 759 -6.76 32.23 47.37
C TYR A 759 -5.91 32.17 48.64
N ARG A 760 -6.38 31.44 49.64
CA ARG A 760 -5.63 31.08 50.86
C ARG A 760 -4.88 29.80 50.52
N SER A 761 -3.55 29.83 50.60
CA SER A 761 -2.70 28.65 50.43
C SER A 761 -3.06 27.58 51.45
N VAL A 762 -3.52 26.42 50.99
CA VAL A 762 -3.62 25.23 51.85
C VAL A 762 -2.32 24.45 51.73
N THR A 763 -1.39 24.78 52.62
CA THR A 763 -0.29 23.90 53.01
C THR A 763 -0.77 22.95 54.11
N ALA A 764 -0.28 21.70 54.03
CA ALA A 764 -0.34 20.61 55.01
C ALA A 764 -1.63 19.77 55.08
N LEU A 765 -1.51 18.52 54.61
CA LEU A 765 -2.34 17.38 55.04
C LEU A 765 -1.87 16.93 56.44
N PRO A 766 -2.77 16.69 57.40
CA PRO A 766 -2.51 15.79 58.51
C PRO A 766 -3.18 14.42 58.27
N ASP A 767 -2.49 13.35 58.68
CA ASP A 767 -2.97 11.96 58.68
C ASP A 767 -4.28 11.77 59.48
N PRO A 768 -5.10 10.76 59.15
CA PRO A 768 -6.05 10.22 60.10
C PRO A 768 -5.80 8.72 60.37
N MET A 769 -5.46 8.42 61.62
CA MET A 769 -5.88 7.19 62.30
C MET A 769 -7.09 7.52 63.17
N ASP A 770 -7.92 6.50 63.36
CA ASP A 770 -9.02 6.32 64.32
C ASP A 770 -10.48 6.56 63.84
N GLU A 771 -11.17 5.42 63.69
CA GLU A 771 -12.62 5.20 63.70
C GLU A 771 -13.25 5.69 65.03
N PRO A 772 -14.56 6.03 65.09
CA PRO A 772 -15.57 4.98 65.34
C PRO A 772 -17.03 5.23 64.85
N SER A 773 -17.72 4.08 64.64
CA SER A 773 -19.14 3.76 64.91
C SER A 773 -20.33 4.56 64.32
N ASP A 774 -21.12 3.82 63.52
CA ASP A 774 -22.56 3.91 63.13
C ASP A 774 -23.55 4.41 64.23
N PRO A 775 -24.82 4.85 63.93
CA PRO A 775 -25.78 4.09 63.10
C PRO A 775 -26.84 4.86 62.26
N MET A 776 -27.44 4.11 61.32
CA MET A 776 -28.66 4.39 60.52
C MET A 776 -29.88 4.85 61.36
N PRO A 777 -30.86 5.58 60.77
CA PRO A 777 -32.15 4.92 60.48
C PRO A 777 -33.02 5.45 59.30
N THR A 778 -33.55 4.49 58.53
CA THR A 778 -34.98 4.26 58.13
C THR A 778 -35.89 5.27 57.38
N ARG A 779 -36.57 4.69 56.36
CA ARG A 779 -38.03 4.72 56.01
C ARG A 779 -38.62 5.81 55.06
N ARG A 780 -38.92 5.33 53.84
CA ARG A 780 -40.24 5.19 53.14
C ARG A 780 -41.15 6.40 52.80
N ARG A 781 -41.41 6.49 51.46
CA ARG A 781 -42.69 6.77 50.71
C ARG A 781 -43.13 8.25 50.51
N PRO A 782 -44.06 8.54 49.57
CA PRO A 782 -44.22 8.10 48.18
C PRO A 782 -44.64 9.24 47.21
N TRP A 783 -44.85 8.88 45.93
CA TRP A 783 -45.38 9.69 44.82
C TRP A 783 -46.90 10.00 44.92
N TRP A 784 -47.28 11.12 44.28
CA TRP A 784 -48.62 11.63 43.85
C TRP A 784 -49.26 12.80 44.62
N SER A 785 -49.91 13.67 43.82
CA SER A 785 -50.69 14.90 44.10
C SER A 785 -49.83 16.19 44.23
N SER A 786 -50.07 17.30 43.52
CA SER A 786 -51.35 17.88 43.09
C SER A 786 -51.20 18.88 41.94
N LEU A 787 -52.15 18.84 40.99
CA LEU A 787 -52.46 19.89 40.00
C LEU A 787 -53.00 21.17 40.66
N ARG A 788 -52.81 22.32 39.99
CA ARG A 788 -53.81 23.36 39.58
C ARG A 788 -53.06 24.53 38.89
N PHE A 789 -53.25 24.92 37.63
CA PHE A 789 -54.38 25.46 36.82
C PHE A 789 -54.37 27.01 36.65
N TRP A 790 -54.73 27.44 35.42
CA TRP A 790 -54.89 28.80 34.80
C TRP A 790 -53.62 29.38 34.14
N GLN A 791 -53.60 29.83 32.86
CA GLN A 791 -54.65 30.28 31.94
C GLN A 791 -54.20 30.40 30.45
N ARG A 792 -55.16 30.15 29.53
CA ARG A 792 -55.39 30.67 28.15
C ARG A 792 -54.58 30.17 26.93
N GLU A 793 -55.29 29.38 26.13
CA GLU A 793 -55.25 29.19 24.65
C GLU A 793 -55.79 30.43 23.89
N PRO A 794 -55.60 30.63 22.55
CA PRO A 794 -56.17 29.77 21.47
C PRO A 794 -55.26 29.65 20.20
N SER A 795 -55.16 28.52 19.48
CA SER A 795 -56.09 27.87 18.53
C SER A 795 -55.45 27.76 17.12
N SER A 796 -55.24 26.53 16.64
CA SER A 796 -55.84 26.01 15.39
C SER A 796 -55.30 24.60 15.08
N LYS A 797 -56.18 23.61 15.22
CA LYS A 797 -56.11 22.27 14.60
C LYS A 797 -56.83 22.33 13.22
N PRO A 798 -57.16 21.25 12.47
CA PRO A 798 -56.94 19.79 12.68
C PRO A 798 -56.59 18.98 11.40
N ARG A 799 -56.15 17.71 11.46
CA ARG A 799 -56.90 16.41 11.31
C ARG A 799 -55.87 15.44 10.65
N SER A 800 -55.84 14.11 10.76
CA SER A 800 -56.72 13.01 11.21
C SER A 800 -55.88 11.69 11.16
N GLN A 801 -55.85 10.87 12.21
CA GLN A 801 -56.43 9.51 12.33
C GLN A 801 -55.80 8.33 11.54
N GLY A 802 -55.67 7.17 12.24
CA GLY A 802 -55.52 5.80 11.72
C GLY A 802 -54.27 5.09 12.27
N TYR A 803 -54.28 4.32 13.39
CA TYR A 803 -54.80 2.97 13.67
C TYR A 803 -54.19 1.80 12.86
N GLU A 804 -53.98 0.67 13.58
CA GLU A 804 -53.58 -0.70 13.19
C GLU A 804 -52.07 -0.99 13.18
N ALA A 805 -51.45 -1.81 14.05
CA ALA A 805 -51.73 -3.12 14.65
C ALA A 805 -51.47 -4.33 13.73
N ILE A 806 -50.52 -5.18 14.16
CA ILE A 806 -50.38 -6.63 13.92
C ILE A 806 -49.81 -7.07 12.55
N ASN A 807 -48.52 -7.43 12.52
CA ASN A 807 -48.02 -8.83 12.46
C ASN A 807 -46.49 -8.89 12.62
#